data_AF-A0A940NXH3-F1
#
_entry.id   AF-A0A940NXH3-F1
#
_cell.length_a   1.000
_cell.length_b   1.000
_cell.length_c   1.000
_cell.angle_alpha   90.00
_cell.angle_beta   90.00
_cell.angle_gamma   90.00
#
_symmetry.space_group_name_H-M   'P 1'
#
loop_
_entity.id
_entity.type
_entity.pdbx_description
1 polymer ?
#
loop_
_entity_poly.entity_id
_entity_poly.type
_entity_poly.pdbx_seq_one_letter_code
_entity_poly.pdbx_strand_id
1 'polypeptide(L)'
;MKRTGFRHRLKHIAAGITSAVTAAGMMLYLPASVFAAEDVTGTTSDGYDYLITAAGVAKITGYSGEDKATITALSVPESVKGVTVTVIDGTAFQGMKTVTSLTIPDTVETIERHAFDSLGISELHLPENLKLFEVGVIAGCENLRELTVPKGVPADVFRRYSYIGGWDATFKDSYIEKIIFEDGIETIPHQVCAGNDHITEIVIPESVTKIGYNAFDDGDTVTEFDLPDGLLEIEANAFEDTGMSELRLPDSLTAIGRDAFKNCPNLTALTLPAGINDADYALRDSYIEELTFADGMKAAPEYVAANAGHLQKVNIPRSMTALNLHAFIGSGIKEFTLPKQITYTNAPFRESALETIHFEEGLTRIPDECVKFAGKLTKIDWADSVTEIGSYAFGYCTALETVVIPDTVTVIGGNAFYSCEGITSLTIPDNLPLISTSAFYGTKSLKYVYLPLIQFPEGNGYSENLFSSSGLETIEFAPEYPVIPASVCSYCRSLKEIKWPAAPTEIRSSAFYDCEALETVQIPDTVTLIGSNAFNTCTSLSDLHLPASLEQLGEKAFCNTTALKYVYLPHELTAHGSASFYNSGIEHIDIADGITVIGRTFEGLPELRSVTLPDSLKRIGNSAFEGDVKLCDVALPPTLEYIGAAAFCSCSSLIRISIPKTVKTIERNAFGSGYQKPSGLQEIWFEDGMQRIPECACSGAENLQIAHIPSSVTEIGNSAFCGCRSLETVDAPQADIKHYQDSFT
;
A
#
# COMPACT_ATOMS: atom_id res chain seq x y z
N MET A 1 3.60 4.13 -3.89
CA MET A 1 4.04 5.53 -4.12
C MET A 1 3.68 5.95 -5.55
N LYS A 2 3.13 7.17 -5.70
CA LYS A 2 2.98 8.02 -6.90
C LYS A 2 2.64 7.40 -8.28
N ARG A 3 1.36 7.57 -8.64
CA ARG A 3 0.77 7.86 -9.97
C ARG A 3 1.73 8.10 -11.14
N THR A 4 1.48 7.41 -12.26
CA THR A 4 1.48 8.01 -13.61
C THR A 4 0.50 7.26 -14.52
N GLY A 5 -0.64 7.90 -14.78
CA GLY A 5 -1.63 7.45 -15.74
C GLY A 5 -1.25 7.85 -17.16
N PHE A 6 -1.40 6.90 -18.07
CA PHE A 6 -1.27 7.04 -19.51
C PHE A 6 -2.35 7.98 -20.06
N ARG A 7 -1.93 9.14 -20.57
CA ARG A 7 -2.70 9.98 -21.51
C ARG A 7 -1.74 10.45 -22.57
N HIS A 8 -1.90 10.00 -23.81
CA HIS A 8 -1.50 10.79 -24.98
C HIS A 8 -2.38 10.45 -26.18
N ARG A 9 -3.15 11.45 -26.61
CA ARG A 9 -3.71 11.58 -27.96
C ARG A 9 -3.40 12.99 -28.46
N LEU A 10 -3.08 13.04 -29.76
CA LEU A 10 -3.18 14.18 -30.70
C LEU A 10 -2.13 15.30 -30.61
N LYS A 11 -1.16 15.31 -31.55
CA LYS A 11 -1.25 16.08 -32.81
C LYS A 11 0.06 15.99 -33.64
N HIS A 12 -0.13 15.78 -34.95
CA HIS A 12 0.67 16.14 -36.14
C HIS A 12 2.19 16.25 -36.07
N ILE A 13 2.87 15.62 -37.04
CA ILE A 13 3.75 16.26 -38.03
C ILE A 13 3.90 15.31 -39.24
N ALA A 14 3.72 15.88 -40.43
CA ALA A 14 4.04 15.29 -41.72
C ALA A 14 5.51 15.54 -42.06
N ALA A 15 6.19 14.59 -42.72
CA ALA A 15 7.06 14.79 -43.89
C ALA A 15 7.99 13.59 -44.13
N GLY A 16 7.93 13.07 -45.37
CA GLY A 16 9.09 12.69 -46.19
C GLY A 16 9.78 11.36 -45.91
N ILE A 17 9.75 10.44 -46.88
CA ILE A 17 10.82 10.31 -47.87
C ILE A 17 10.31 9.56 -49.11
N THR A 18 10.63 10.16 -50.26
CA THR A 18 10.38 9.79 -51.65
C THR A 18 11.46 8.87 -52.23
N SER A 19 11.12 8.23 -53.35
CA SER A 19 11.91 8.05 -54.60
C SER A 19 11.94 6.59 -55.07
N ALA A 20 11.87 6.25 -56.35
CA ALA A 20 11.60 6.98 -57.58
C ALA A 20 11.41 5.95 -58.71
N VAL A 21 10.49 6.19 -59.64
CA VAL A 21 10.67 5.80 -61.05
C VAL A 21 10.22 6.96 -61.93
N THR A 22 11.05 7.22 -62.92
CA THR A 22 11.25 8.41 -63.75
C THR A 22 10.13 8.76 -64.73
N ALA A 23 9.98 10.07 -64.96
CA ALA A 23 9.18 10.67 -66.03
C ALA A 23 9.98 10.87 -67.33
N ALA A 24 9.30 10.73 -68.48
CA ALA A 24 9.55 11.48 -69.72
C ALA A 24 8.26 11.47 -70.56
N GLY A 25 7.82 12.64 -71.03
CA GLY A 25 6.42 12.90 -71.35
C GLY A 25 6.05 12.99 -72.83
N MET A 26 4.78 13.31 -73.10
CA MET A 26 4.35 14.25 -74.14
C MET A 26 2.87 14.60 -73.95
N MET A 27 2.59 15.91 -73.89
CA MET A 27 1.25 16.53 -73.84
C MET A 27 0.37 16.13 -75.04
N LEU A 28 -0.95 16.03 -74.81
CA LEU A 28 -1.98 16.57 -75.71
C LEU A 28 -3.33 16.73 -74.96
N TYR A 29 -3.72 18.00 -74.82
CA TYR A 29 -5.06 18.58 -74.60
C TYR A 29 -6.23 17.71 -74.11
N LEU A 30 -6.82 18.10 -72.98
CA LEU A 30 -8.26 17.97 -72.72
C LEU A 30 -8.84 19.33 -72.31
N PRO A 31 -9.86 19.87 -73.01
CA PRO A 31 -10.65 20.96 -72.50
C PRO A 31 -11.73 20.43 -71.54
N ALA A 32 -12.16 21.32 -70.65
CA ALA A 32 -13.20 21.21 -69.64
C ALA A 32 -14.35 20.21 -69.91
N SER A 33 -14.55 19.28 -68.97
CA SER A 33 -15.84 18.98 -68.36
C SER A 33 -15.61 18.04 -67.18
N VAL A 34 -15.65 18.60 -65.97
CA VAL A 34 -15.82 17.83 -64.73
C VAL A 34 -17.27 17.36 -64.74
N PHE A 35 -17.51 16.17 -65.29
CA PHE A 35 -18.64 15.38 -64.85
C PHE A 35 -18.16 14.65 -63.60
N ALA A 36 -18.80 14.91 -62.46
CA ALA A 36 -18.74 13.98 -61.36
C ALA A 36 -19.14 12.61 -61.92
N ALA A 37 -18.34 11.57 -61.67
CA ALA A 37 -18.81 10.22 -61.91
C ALA A 37 -20.05 10.06 -61.01
N GLU A 38 -21.24 10.02 -61.62
CA GLU A 38 -22.48 9.78 -60.89
C GLU A 38 -22.56 8.30 -60.56
N ASP A 39 -23.18 7.99 -59.42
CA ASP A 39 -23.46 6.62 -59.03
C ASP A 39 -24.34 5.94 -60.09
N VAL A 40 -23.94 4.74 -60.52
CA VAL A 40 -24.67 3.96 -61.52
C VAL A 40 -25.44 2.86 -60.82
N THR A 41 -26.77 2.92 -60.88
CA THR A 41 -27.66 1.86 -60.38
C THR A 41 -28.27 1.06 -61.52
N GLY A 42 -28.67 -0.18 -61.25
CA GLY A 42 -29.41 -1.00 -62.20
C GLY A 42 -29.66 -2.41 -61.69
N THR A 43 -30.24 -3.25 -62.54
CA THR A 43 -30.49 -4.66 -62.28
C THR A 43 -29.84 -5.48 -63.38
N THR A 44 -29.14 -6.57 -63.04
CA THR A 44 -28.56 -7.50 -64.03
C THR A 44 -29.65 -8.30 -64.75
N SER A 45 -29.30 -8.99 -65.84
CA SER A 45 -30.25 -9.92 -66.52
C SER A 45 -30.79 -11.00 -65.59
N ASP A 46 -29.99 -11.36 -64.58
CA ASP A 46 -30.26 -12.46 -63.67
C ASP A 46 -30.93 -11.96 -62.37
N GLY A 47 -31.28 -10.67 -62.31
CA GLY A 47 -32.11 -10.09 -61.27
C GLY A 47 -31.38 -9.43 -60.09
N TYR A 48 -30.06 -9.26 -60.13
CA TYR A 48 -29.32 -8.63 -59.04
C TYR A 48 -29.32 -7.11 -59.16
N ASP A 49 -29.81 -6.42 -58.14
CA ASP A 49 -29.77 -4.97 -58.05
C ASP A 49 -28.37 -4.53 -57.61
N TYR A 50 -27.81 -3.53 -58.29
CA TYR A 50 -26.44 -3.09 -58.05
C TYR A 50 -26.30 -1.57 -57.99
N LEU A 51 -25.24 -1.13 -57.32
CA LEU A 51 -24.77 0.25 -57.25
C LEU A 51 -23.26 0.28 -57.53
N ILE A 52 -22.84 0.95 -58.60
CA ILE A 52 -21.43 1.28 -58.84
C ILE A 52 -21.24 2.73 -58.40
N THR A 53 -20.50 2.91 -57.30
CA THR A 53 -20.25 4.25 -56.75
C THR A 53 -19.33 5.07 -57.64
N ALA A 54 -19.35 6.39 -57.47
CA ALA A 54 -18.40 7.33 -58.07
C ALA A 54 -16.92 6.96 -57.85
N ALA A 55 -16.62 6.21 -56.78
CA ALA A 55 -15.28 5.73 -56.43
C ALA A 55 -14.90 4.41 -57.14
N GLY A 56 -15.78 3.84 -57.96
CA GLY A 56 -15.54 2.59 -58.69
C GLY A 56 -15.79 1.32 -57.87
N VAL A 57 -16.45 1.41 -56.72
CA VAL A 57 -16.86 0.25 -55.91
C VAL A 57 -18.20 -0.26 -56.42
N ALA A 58 -18.28 -1.52 -56.83
CA ALA A 58 -19.54 -2.18 -57.18
C ALA A 58 -20.12 -2.92 -55.97
N LYS A 59 -21.36 -2.58 -55.63
CA LYS A 59 -22.16 -3.17 -54.56
C LYS A 59 -23.36 -3.93 -55.14
N ILE A 60 -23.73 -5.05 -54.51
CA ILE A 60 -25.04 -5.67 -54.71
C ILE A 60 -25.98 -5.17 -53.63
N THR A 61 -27.06 -4.50 -54.02
CA THR A 61 -27.99 -3.82 -53.11
C THR A 61 -29.31 -4.57 -52.93
N GLY A 62 -29.55 -5.61 -53.71
CA GLY A 62 -30.83 -6.30 -53.71
C GLY A 62 -30.93 -7.44 -54.72
N TYR A 63 -32.07 -8.13 -54.69
CA TYR A 63 -32.51 -9.04 -55.73
C TYR A 63 -33.94 -8.66 -56.17
N SER A 64 -34.16 -8.47 -57.47
CA SER A 64 -35.44 -8.16 -58.11
C SER A 64 -35.75 -9.11 -59.29
N GLY A 65 -35.11 -10.29 -59.33
CA GLY A 65 -35.28 -11.33 -60.35
C GLY A 65 -36.56 -12.16 -60.23
N GLU A 66 -36.48 -13.49 -60.38
CA GLU A 66 -37.64 -14.39 -60.20
C GLU A 66 -38.38 -14.13 -58.87
N ASP A 67 -39.67 -14.52 -58.79
CA ASP A 67 -40.50 -14.24 -57.62
C ASP A 67 -39.73 -14.56 -56.33
N LYS A 68 -39.53 -13.53 -55.49
CA LYS A 68 -38.82 -13.62 -54.20
C LYS A 68 -39.39 -14.74 -53.32
N ALA A 69 -40.65 -15.11 -53.54
CA ALA A 69 -41.33 -16.19 -52.84
C ALA A 69 -40.97 -17.61 -53.34
N THR A 70 -40.25 -17.77 -54.47
CA THR A 70 -39.96 -19.08 -55.08
C THR A 70 -38.48 -19.36 -55.33
N ILE A 71 -37.61 -18.35 -55.30
CA ILE A 71 -36.17 -18.56 -55.56
C ILE A 71 -35.52 -19.44 -54.48
N THR A 72 -34.73 -20.42 -54.92
CA THR A 72 -34.09 -21.41 -54.03
C THR A 72 -32.57 -21.33 -53.98
N ALA A 73 -31.93 -20.68 -54.95
CA ALA A 73 -30.47 -20.53 -55.01
C ALA A 73 -30.07 -19.12 -55.44
N LEU A 74 -29.06 -18.55 -54.77
CA LEU A 74 -28.43 -17.27 -55.13
C LEU A 74 -26.95 -17.48 -55.44
N SER A 75 -26.47 -16.91 -56.56
CA SER A 75 -25.05 -16.83 -56.91
C SER A 75 -24.69 -15.37 -57.18
N VAL A 76 -24.06 -14.72 -56.20
CA VAL A 76 -23.66 -13.31 -56.33
C VAL A 76 -22.67 -13.15 -57.49
N PRO A 77 -22.87 -12.21 -58.43
CA PRO A 77 -21.99 -12.08 -59.60
C PRO A 77 -20.61 -11.52 -59.21
N GLU A 78 -19.54 -12.07 -59.80
CA GLU A 78 -18.16 -11.57 -59.60
C GLU A 78 -17.96 -10.12 -60.09
N SER A 79 -18.72 -9.71 -61.11
CA SER A 79 -18.67 -8.35 -61.65
C SER A 79 -20.02 -7.89 -62.20
N VAL A 80 -20.25 -6.59 -62.14
CA VAL A 80 -21.40 -5.91 -62.78
C VAL A 80 -20.87 -4.82 -63.68
N LYS A 81 -21.31 -4.81 -64.95
CA LYS A 81 -20.82 -3.87 -65.99
C LYS A 81 -19.29 -3.81 -66.12
N GLY A 82 -18.60 -4.92 -65.86
CA GLY A 82 -17.14 -5.01 -65.94
C GLY A 82 -16.40 -4.45 -64.71
N VAL A 83 -17.12 -4.04 -63.66
CA VAL A 83 -16.56 -3.64 -62.36
C VAL A 83 -16.73 -4.80 -61.38
N THR A 84 -15.64 -5.20 -60.74
CA THR A 84 -15.61 -6.28 -59.74
C THR A 84 -16.51 -5.94 -58.55
N VAL A 85 -17.39 -6.87 -58.18
CA VAL A 85 -18.25 -6.75 -56.99
C VAL A 85 -17.42 -7.01 -55.75
N THR A 86 -17.32 -6.00 -54.88
CA THR A 86 -16.55 -6.09 -53.63
C THR A 86 -17.40 -5.91 -52.37
N VAL A 87 -18.68 -5.53 -52.50
CA VAL A 87 -19.57 -5.27 -51.37
C VAL A 87 -20.94 -5.89 -51.59
N ILE A 88 -21.48 -6.52 -50.56
CA ILE A 88 -22.91 -6.84 -50.43
C ILE A 88 -23.51 -5.87 -49.44
N ASP A 89 -24.44 -5.05 -49.90
CA ASP A 89 -25.07 -3.98 -49.13
C ASP A 89 -25.96 -4.53 -48.03
N GLY A 90 -26.23 -3.69 -47.02
CA GLY A 90 -27.07 -4.08 -45.91
C GLY A 90 -28.47 -4.45 -46.39
N THR A 91 -29.07 -5.50 -45.80
CA THR A 91 -30.41 -6.00 -46.13
C THR A 91 -30.63 -6.50 -47.57
N ALA A 92 -29.58 -6.61 -48.40
CA ALA A 92 -29.70 -6.96 -49.83
C ALA A 92 -30.55 -8.21 -50.11
N PHE A 93 -30.46 -9.24 -49.27
CA PHE A 93 -31.22 -10.49 -49.42
C PHE A 93 -32.08 -10.82 -48.19
N GLN A 94 -32.36 -9.82 -47.34
CA GLN A 94 -33.10 -10.03 -46.09
C GLN A 94 -34.49 -10.64 -46.33
N GLY A 95 -34.83 -11.66 -45.55
CA GLY A 95 -36.16 -12.28 -45.53
C GLY A 95 -36.43 -13.27 -46.66
N MET A 96 -35.44 -13.59 -47.50
CA MET A 96 -35.59 -14.56 -48.60
C MET A 96 -35.53 -16.01 -48.09
N LYS A 97 -36.51 -16.40 -47.25
CA LYS A 97 -36.57 -17.69 -46.53
C LYS A 97 -36.51 -18.94 -47.41
N THR A 98 -36.85 -18.84 -48.69
CA THR A 98 -36.83 -19.98 -49.63
C THR A 98 -35.45 -20.27 -50.20
N VAL A 99 -34.49 -19.35 -50.07
CA VAL A 99 -33.11 -19.54 -50.52
C VAL A 99 -32.42 -20.53 -49.59
N THR A 100 -32.02 -21.67 -50.15
CA THR A 100 -31.36 -22.77 -49.43
C THR A 100 -29.89 -22.95 -49.85
N SER A 101 -29.48 -22.32 -50.95
CA SER A 101 -28.10 -22.34 -51.46
C SER A 101 -27.65 -20.90 -51.77
N LEU A 102 -26.47 -20.53 -51.28
CA LEU A 102 -25.86 -19.21 -51.50
C LEU A 102 -24.39 -19.39 -51.92
N THR A 103 -23.99 -18.79 -53.04
CA THR A 103 -22.60 -18.71 -53.49
C THR A 103 -22.16 -17.24 -53.51
N ILE A 104 -21.06 -16.96 -52.83
CA ILE A 104 -20.44 -15.64 -52.73
C ILE A 104 -19.06 -15.73 -53.42
N PRO A 105 -18.75 -14.87 -54.40
CA PRO A 105 -17.44 -14.90 -55.05
C PRO A 105 -16.36 -14.32 -54.14
N ASP A 106 -15.13 -14.83 -54.25
CA ASP A 106 -13.97 -14.38 -53.47
C ASP A 106 -13.63 -12.91 -53.69
N THR A 107 -14.19 -12.25 -54.70
CA THR A 107 -14.02 -10.81 -54.93
C THR A 107 -14.70 -9.95 -53.86
N VAL A 108 -15.64 -10.50 -53.09
CA VAL A 108 -16.37 -9.78 -52.04
C VAL A 108 -15.48 -9.56 -50.83
N GLU A 109 -15.27 -8.29 -50.48
CA GLU A 109 -14.45 -7.85 -49.34
C GLU A 109 -15.30 -7.40 -48.15
N THR A 110 -16.58 -7.07 -48.34
CA THR A 110 -17.46 -6.54 -47.28
C THR A 110 -18.88 -7.06 -47.41
N ILE A 111 -19.44 -7.55 -46.31
CA ILE A 111 -20.84 -7.94 -46.19
C ILE A 111 -21.46 -7.12 -45.06
N GLU A 112 -22.36 -6.20 -45.43
CA GLU A 112 -22.95 -5.22 -44.52
C GLU A 112 -24.16 -5.79 -43.75
N ARG A 113 -24.57 -5.07 -42.70
CA ARG A 113 -25.58 -5.49 -41.70
C ARG A 113 -26.83 -6.15 -42.32
N HIS A 114 -27.23 -7.30 -41.78
CA HIS A 114 -28.45 -8.03 -42.19
C HIS A 114 -28.53 -8.46 -43.67
N ALA A 115 -27.41 -8.47 -44.41
CA ALA A 115 -27.42 -8.82 -45.83
C ALA A 115 -28.08 -10.18 -46.14
N PHE A 116 -27.92 -11.18 -45.26
CA PHE A 116 -28.47 -12.54 -45.39
C PHE A 116 -29.42 -12.90 -44.23
N ASP A 117 -30.01 -11.91 -43.57
CA ASP A 117 -30.90 -12.15 -42.44
C ASP A 117 -32.13 -12.98 -42.90
N SER A 118 -32.43 -14.02 -42.14
CA SER A 118 -33.57 -14.92 -42.35
C SER A 118 -33.55 -15.67 -43.68
N LEU A 119 -32.36 -16.04 -44.19
CA LEU A 119 -32.24 -17.01 -45.28
C LEU A 119 -32.49 -18.44 -44.80
N GLY A 120 -32.92 -19.32 -45.71
CA GLY A 120 -33.15 -20.75 -45.45
C GLY A 120 -31.92 -21.66 -45.68
N ILE A 121 -30.72 -21.09 -45.78
CA ILE A 121 -29.46 -21.79 -46.06
C ILE A 121 -29.08 -22.75 -44.92
N SER A 122 -28.48 -23.89 -45.25
CA SER A 122 -27.94 -24.83 -44.25
C SER A 122 -26.45 -24.67 -43.97
N GLU A 123 -25.72 -24.10 -44.92
CA GLU A 123 -24.28 -23.87 -44.86
C GLU A 123 -23.93 -22.47 -45.39
N LEU A 124 -22.84 -21.90 -44.88
CA LEU A 124 -22.29 -20.64 -45.37
C LEU A 124 -20.77 -20.76 -45.51
N HIS A 125 -20.28 -20.52 -46.73
CA HIS A 125 -18.86 -20.38 -47.02
C HIS A 125 -18.55 -18.89 -47.18
N LEU A 126 -17.67 -18.35 -46.34
CA LEU A 126 -17.22 -16.97 -46.46
C LEU A 126 -16.22 -16.84 -47.64
N PRO A 127 -16.13 -15.68 -48.31
CA PRO A 127 -15.18 -15.46 -49.40
C PRO A 127 -13.74 -15.24 -48.90
N GLU A 128 -12.73 -15.71 -49.66
CA GLU A 128 -11.31 -15.65 -49.23
C GLU A 128 -10.80 -14.21 -48.96
N ASN A 129 -11.28 -13.21 -49.71
CA ASN A 129 -10.84 -11.80 -49.54
C ASN A 129 -11.73 -11.00 -48.59
N LEU A 130 -12.56 -11.66 -47.77
CA LEU A 130 -13.44 -10.98 -46.81
C LEU A 130 -12.62 -10.19 -45.78
N LYS A 131 -12.89 -8.89 -45.68
CA LYS A 131 -12.27 -7.98 -44.71
C LYS A 131 -13.24 -7.56 -43.61
N LEU A 132 -14.54 -7.59 -43.88
CA LEU A 132 -15.56 -7.14 -42.95
C LEU A 132 -16.85 -7.96 -43.09
N PHE A 133 -17.28 -8.55 -41.97
CA PHE A 133 -18.55 -9.22 -41.78
C PHE A 133 -19.30 -8.54 -40.64
N GLU A 134 -20.35 -7.80 -40.97
CA GLU A 134 -21.06 -6.99 -39.99
C GLU A 134 -22.04 -7.79 -39.11
N VAL A 135 -22.48 -7.15 -38.02
CA VAL A 135 -23.46 -7.75 -37.10
C VAL A 135 -24.76 -8.12 -37.81
N GLY A 136 -25.32 -9.27 -37.45
CA GLY A 136 -26.64 -9.70 -37.91
C GLY A 136 -26.71 -10.08 -39.38
N VAL A 137 -25.57 -10.16 -40.10
CA VAL A 137 -25.52 -10.61 -41.51
C VAL A 137 -26.30 -11.91 -41.72
N ILE A 138 -26.23 -12.84 -40.77
CA ILE A 138 -26.96 -14.12 -40.79
C ILE A 138 -27.96 -14.29 -39.63
N ALA A 139 -28.44 -13.19 -39.05
CA ALA A 139 -29.45 -13.26 -38.00
C ALA A 139 -30.71 -13.99 -38.52
N GLY A 140 -31.32 -14.85 -37.72
CA GLY A 140 -32.57 -15.52 -38.09
C GLY A 140 -32.44 -16.60 -39.19
N CYS A 141 -31.23 -16.97 -39.59
CA CYS A 141 -30.98 -18.13 -40.46
C CYS A 141 -31.20 -19.44 -39.68
N GLU A 142 -32.47 -19.80 -39.42
CA GLU A 142 -32.89 -20.91 -38.55
C GLU A 142 -32.38 -22.30 -38.99
N ASN A 143 -32.07 -22.46 -40.29
CA ASN A 143 -31.57 -23.72 -40.85
C ASN A 143 -30.04 -23.78 -40.96
N LEU A 144 -29.32 -22.69 -40.71
CA LEU A 144 -27.86 -22.65 -40.84
C LEU A 144 -27.26 -23.55 -39.77
N ARG A 145 -26.38 -24.47 -40.16
CA ARG A 145 -25.73 -25.44 -39.28
C ARG A 145 -24.21 -25.41 -39.40
N GLU A 146 -23.69 -25.08 -40.58
CA GLU A 146 -22.25 -25.09 -40.85
C GLU A 146 -21.77 -23.73 -41.34
N LEU A 147 -20.66 -23.26 -40.78
CA LEU A 147 -19.94 -22.07 -41.21
C LEU A 147 -18.50 -22.44 -41.57
N THR A 148 -18.09 -22.15 -42.80
CA THR A 148 -16.70 -22.30 -43.26
C THR A 148 -16.03 -20.94 -43.35
N VAL A 149 -14.92 -20.80 -42.62
CA VAL A 149 -14.08 -19.60 -42.57
C VAL A 149 -12.80 -19.88 -43.38
N PRO A 150 -12.61 -19.22 -44.53
CA PRO A 150 -11.51 -19.51 -45.42
C PRO A 150 -10.19 -18.93 -44.89
N LYS A 151 -9.08 -19.43 -45.44
CA LYS A 151 -7.77 -18.80 -45.24
C LYS A 151 -7.79 -17.35 -45.79
N GLY A 152 -6.93 -16.49 -45.23
CA GLY A 152 -6.77 -15.11 -45.70
C GLY A 152 -7.72 -14.08 -45.05
N VAL A 153 -8.76 -14.52 -44.33
CA VAL A 153 -9.57 -13.60 -43.53
C VAL A 153 -8.75 -13.01 -42.37
N PRO A 154 -8.84 -11.70 -42.09
CA PRO A 154 -8.13 -11.09 -40.98
C PRO A 154 -8.79 -11.42 -39.64
N ALA A 155 -8.01 -11.34 -38.56
CA ALA A 155 -8.49 -11.65 -37.21
C ALA A 155 -9.67 -10.77 -36.76
N ASP A 156 -9.81 -9.55 -37.29
CA ASP A 156 -10.86 -8.60 -36.99
C ASP A 156 -12.02 -8.60 -38.01
N VAL A 157 -12.15 -9.66 -38.83
CA VAL A 157 -13.22 -9.80 -39.83
C VAL A 157 -14.62 -9.67 -39.21
N PHE A 158 -14.81 -10.18 -38.00
CA PHE A 158 -16.06 -10.04 -37.25
C PHE A 158 -16.02 -8.75 -36.41
N ARG A 159 -16.94 -7.82 -36.69
CA ARG A 159 -16.87 -6.43 -36.23
C ARG A 159 -16.97 -6.28 -34.70
N ARG A 160 -15.97 -5.57 -34.13
CA ARG A 160 -15.96 -5.02 -32.75
C ARG A 160 -17.10 -4.00 -32.53
N TYR A 161 -18.15 -4.39 -31.81
CA TYR A 161 -18.91 -3.43 -31.00
C TYR A 161 -18.46 -3.55 -29.54
N SER A 162 -17.90 -2.46 -29.03
CA SER A 162 -17.43 -2.34 -27.65
C SER A 162 -18.62 -2.22 -26.68
N TYR A 163 -19.34 -3.30 -26.45
CA TYR A 163 -20.06 -3.63 -25.21
C TYR A 163 -20.69 -5.02 -25.37
N ILE A 164 -20.04 -6.03 -24.80
CA ILE A 164 -20.59 -7.39 -24.68
C ILE A 164 -21.68 -7.29 -23.61
N GLY A 165 -22.92 -7.31 -24.08
CA GLY A 165 -24.10 -6.91 -23.33
C GLY A 165 -25.36 -7.11 -24.16
N GLY A 166 -25.52 -8.31 -24.72
CA GLY A 166 -26.82 -8.93 -24.98
C GLY A 166 -27.60 -8.58 -26.25
N TRP A 167 -27.19 -7.65 -27.14
CA TRP A 167 -28.06 -7.26 -28.26
C TRP A 167 -27.46 -7.27 -29.67
N ASP A 168 -26.13 -7.22 -29.86
CA ASP A 168 -25.51 -6.97 -31.18
C ASP A 168 -24.27 -7.86 -31.45
N ALA A 169 -24.27 -9.13 -31.03
CA ALA A 169 -23.20 -10.07 -31.35
C ALA A 169 -23.32 -10.60 -32.79
N THR A 170 -22.18 -10.83 -33.47
CA THR A 170 -22.12 -11.18 -34.91
C THR A 170 -22.94 -12.42 -35.25
N PHE A 171 -22.92 -13.42 -34.36
CA PHE A 171 -23.59 -14.71 -34.55
C PHE A 171 -24.83 -14.88 -33.66
N LYS A 172 -25.35 -13.77 -33.10
CA LYS A 172 -26.57 -13.82 -32.30
C LYS A 172 -27.75 -14.37 -33.10
N ASP A 173 -28.55 -15.22 -32.46
CA ASP A 173 -29.74 -15.85 -33.06
C ASP A 173 -29.41 -16.66 -34.33
N SER A 174 -28.17 -17.17 -34.43
CA SER A 174 -27.75 -18.13 -35.45
C SER A 174 -27.75 -19.55 -34.88
N TYR A 175 -27.96 -20.54 -35.74
CA TYR A 175 -28.11 -21.94 -35.33
C TYR A 175 -26.90 -22.79 -35.75
N ILE A 176 -25.74 -22.16 -35.92
CA ILE A 176 -24.50 -22.83 -36.33
C ILE A 176 -24.15 -23.88 -35.27
N GLU A 177 -24.04 -25.13 -35.70
CA GLU A 177 -23.62 -26.27 -34.87
C GLU A 177 -22.13 -26.58 -35.08
N LYS A 178 -21.58 -26.25 -36.26
CA LYS A 178 -20.20 -26.54 -36.66
C LYS A 178 -19.51 -25.35 -37.32
N ILE A 179 -18.30 -25.03 -36.85
CA ILE A 179 -17.41 -24.06 -37.51
C ILE A 179 -16.17 -24.77 -38.04
N ILE A 180 -15.86 -24.55 -39.32
CA ILE A 180 -14.69 -25.11 -39.98
C ILE A 180 -13.75 -23.97 -40.38
N PHE A 181 -12.53 -24.02 -39.87
CA PHE A 181 -11.45 -23.13 -40.29
C PHE A 181 -10.59 -23.83 -41.34
N GLU A 182 -10.42 -23.21 -42.52
CA GLU A 182 -9.63 -23.81 -43.59
C GLU A 182 -8.12 -23.81 -43.29
N ASP A 183 -7.43 -24.83 -43.81
CA ASP A 183 -5.97 -24.92 -43.74
C ASP A 183 -5.30 -23.68 -44.37
N GLY A 184 -4.33 -23.11 -43.65
CA GLY A 184 -3.67 -21.86 -44.00
C GLY A 184 -4.18 -20.63 -43.25
N ILE A 185 -5.24 -20.73 -42.43
CA ILE A 185 -5.57 -19.67 -41.48
C ILE A 185 -4.54 -19.64 -40.33
N GLU A 186 -3.96 -18.47 -40.06
CA GLU A 186 -2.92 -18.31 -39.03
C GLU A 186 -3.48 -17.90 -37.66
N THR A 187 -4.61 -17.19 -37.66
CA THR A 187 -5.27 -16.67 -36.44
C THR A 187 -6.76 -16.99 -36.46
N ILE A 188 -7.25 -17.63 -35.40
CA ILE A 188 -8.69 -17.76 -35.19
C ILE A 188 -9.27 -16.36 -34.96
N PRO A 189 -10.25 -15.91 -35.76
CA PRO A 189 -10.77 -14.56 -35.66
C PRO A 189 -11.41 -14.24 -34.31
N HIS A 190 -11.37 -12.96 -33.94
CA HIS A 190 -12.01 -12.45 -32.74
C HIS A 190 -13.52 -12.71 -32.80
N GLN A 191 -14.13 -13.07 -31.66
CA GLN A 191 -15.59 -13.13 -31.51
C GLN A 191 -16.30 -14.07 -32.50
N VAL A 192 -15.61 -15.10 -33.00
CA VAL A 192 -16.17 -16.02 -34.01
C VAL A 192 -17.30 -16.91 -33.47
N CYS A 193 -17.37 -17.13 -32.15
CA CYS A 193 -18.48 -17.83 -31.51
C CYS A 193 -19.48 -16.89 -30.80
N ALA A 194 -19.16 -15.59 -30.71
CA ALA A 194 -19.89 -14.68 -29.85
C ALA A 194 -21.39 -14.60 -30.19
N GLY A 195 -22.23 -14.91 -29.20
CA GLY A 195 -23.68 -14.88 -29.29
C GLY A 195 -24.35 -16.12 -29.90
N ASN A 196 -23.60 -17.17 -30.22
CA ASN A 196 -24.17 -18.45 -30.66
C ASN A 196 -24.20 -19.46 -29.50
N ASP A 197 -25.36 -20.04 -29.24
CA ASP A 197 -25.64 -20.99 -28.14
C ASP A 197 -25.83 -22.45 -28.63
N HIS A 198 -25.41 -22.75 -29.86
CA HIS A 198 -25.62 -24.02 -30.54
C HIS A 198 -24.34 -24.71 -31.05
N ILE A 199 -23.17 -24.04 -31.03
CA ILE A 199 -21.91 -24.61 -31.56
C ILE A 199 -21.50 -25.83 -30.72
N THR A 200 -21.36 -26.98 -31.35
CA THR A 200 -20.93 -28.23 -30.70
C THR A 200 -19.59 -28.75 -31.23
N GLU A 201 -19.17 -28.31 -32.42
CA GLU A 201 -17.93 -28.73 -33.07
C GLU A 201 -17.19 -27.53 -33.66
N ILE A 202 -15.90 -27.42 -33.36
CA ILE A 202 -14.99 -26.44 -33.96
C ILE A 202 -13.78 -27.18 -34.50
N VAL A 203 -13.52 -27.04 -35.80
CA VAL A 203 -12.38 -27.68 -36.47
C VAL A 203 -11.24 -26.65 -36.61
N ILE A 204 -10.19 -26.80 -35.80
CA ILE A 204 -9.01 -25.93 -35.79
C ILE A 204 -7.87 -26.61 -36.58
N PRO A 205 -7.34 -26.01 -37.67
CA PRO A 205 -6.26 -26.60 -38.46
C PRO A 205 -4.87 -26.34 -37.84
N GLU A 206 -3.89 -27.16 -38.21
CA GLU A 206 -2.48 -27.08 -37.76
C GLU A 206 -1.77 -25.77 -38.12
N SER A 207 -2.27 -25.01 -39.09
CA SER A 207 -1.71 -23.71 -39.48
C SER A 207 -1.94 -22.60 -38.44
N VAL A 208 -2.85 -22.81 -37.49
CA VAL A 208 -3.20 -21.82 -36.48
C VAL A 208 -2.06 -21.65 -35.48
N THR A 209 -1.58 -20.41 -35.36
CA THR A 209 -0.54 -20.01 -34.41
C THR A 209 -1.06 -19.07 -33.32
N LYS A 210 -2.27 -18.52 -33.50
CA LYS A 210 -2.91 -17.62 -32.54
C LYS A 210 -4.42 -17.85 -32.43
N ILE A 211 -4.94 -17.83 -31.20
CA ILE A 211 -6.38 -17.72 -30.93
C ILE A 211 -6.70 -16.29 -30.51
N GLY A 212 -7.63 -15.67 -31.23
CA GLY A 212 -7.96 -14.27 -31.05
C GLY A 212 -8.82 -13.95 -29.82
N TYR A 213 -8.86 -12.66 -29.47
CA TYR A 213 -9.71 -12.07 -28.44
C TYR A 213 -11.17 -12.55 -28.53
N ASN A 214 -11.71 -13.10 -27.42
CA ASN A 214 -13.08 -13.63 -27.33
C ASN A 214 -13.44 -14.63 -28.44
N ALA A 215 -12.47 -15.36 -29.01
CA ALA A 215 -12.73 -16.27 -30.14
C ALA A 215 -13.86 -17.27 -29.84
N PHE A 216 -13.82 -17.88 -28.66
CA PHE A 216 -14.74 -18.93 -28.21
C PHE A 216 -15.60 -18.50 -27.01
N ASP A 217 -15.70 -17.19 -26.76
CA ASP A 217 -16.54 -16.61 -25.71
C ASP A 217 -18.02 -16.96 -25.91
N ASP A 218 -18.76 -17.18 -24.81
CA ASP A 218 -20.13 -17.73 -24.76
C ASP A 218 -20.30 -19.16 -25.34
N GLY A 219 -19.19 -19.88 -25.58
CA GLY A 219 -19.17 -21.22 -26.17
C GLY A 219 -19.52 -22.36 -25.21
N ASP A 220 -20.55 -22.20 -24.37
CA ASP A 220 -20.95 -23.15 -23.32
C ASP A 220 -21.24 -24.58 -23.82
N THR A 221 -21.55 -24.72 -25.11
CA THR A 221 -21.88 -25.99 -25.75
C THR A 221 -20.67 -26.76 -26.28
N VAL A 222 -19.49 -26.13 -26.41
CA VAL A 222 -18.26 -26.78 -26.87
C VAL A 222 -17.52 -27.40 -25.69
N THR A 223 -17.42 -28.73 -25.68
CA THR A 223 -16.83 -29.47 -24.55
C THR A 223 -15.38 -29.88 -24.75
N GLU A 224 -14.88 -29.86 -25.99
CA GLU A 224 -13.54 -30.31 -26.36
C GLU A 224 -12.92 -29.34 -27.39
N PHE A 225 -11.65 -29.00 -27.18
CA PHE A 225 -10.86 -28.19 -28.10
C PHE A 225 -9.55 -28.92 -28.40
N ASP A 226 -9.35 -29.27 -29.67
CA ASP A 226 -8.08 -29.82 -30.16
C ASP A 226 -7.18 -28.65 -30.60
N LEU A 227 -6.21 -28.30 -29.75
CA LEU A 227 -5.30 -27.19 -30.01
C LEU A 227 -4.07 -27.67 -30.79
N PRO A 228 -3.67 -26.97 -31.86
CA PRO A 228 -2.56 -27.43 -32.71
C PRO A 228 -1.21 -27.29 -32.00
N ASP A 229 -0.28 -28.19 -32.32
CA ASP A 229 1.07 -28.23 -31.71
C ASP A 229 1.87 -26.94 -31.97
N GLY A 230 1.52 -26.18 -33.02
CA GLY A 230 2.16 -24.91 -33.40
C GLY A 230 1.60 -23.65 -32.74
N LEU A 231 0.59 -23.76 -31.86
CA LEU A 231 -0.07 -22.60 -31.24
C LEU A 231 0.87 -21.81 -30.31
N LEU A 232 1.08 -20.53 -30.61
CA LEU A 232 2.02 -19.66 -29.89
C LEU A 232 1.34 -18.73 -28.88
N GLU A 233 0.09 -18.32 -29.13
CA GLU A 233 -0.60 -17.30 -28.33
C GLU A 233 -2.11 -17.56 -28.23
N ILE A 234 -2.65 -17.44 -27.01
CA ILE A 234 -4.09 -17.33 -26.73
C ILE A 234 -4.34 -15.91 -26.25
N GLU A 235 -5.21 -15.14 -26.89
CA GLU A 235 -5.51 -13.77 -26.48
C GLU A 235 -6.52 -13.69 -25.33
N ALA A 236 -6.77 -12.48 -24.83
CA ALA A 236 -7.62 -12.25 -23.68
C ALA A 236 -9.05 -12.76 -23.92
N ASN A 237 -9.65 -13.33 -22.86
CA ASN A 237 -11.03 -13.83 -22.85
C ASN A 237 -11.34 -14.88 -23.94
N ALA A 238 -10.31 -15.48 -24.59
CA ALA A 238 -10.48 -16.34 -25.74
C ALA A 238 -11.40 -17.55 -25.50
N PHE A 239 -11.43 -18.06 -24.28
CA PHE A 239 -12.26 -19.18 -23.85
C PHE A 239 -13.15 -18.82 -22.65
N GLU A 240 -13.42 -17.53 -22.41
CA GLU A 240 -14.33 -17.12 -21.34
C GLU A 240 -15.72 -17.76 -21.53
N ASP A 241 -16.39 -18.14 -20.43
CA ASP A 241 -17.75 -18.69 -20.47
C ASP A 241 -17.90 -19.87 -21.48
N THR A 242 -16.98 -20.85 -21.38
CA THR A 242 -16.98 -22.08 -22.19
C THR A 242 -17.26 -23.33 -21.35
N GLY A 243 -17.87 -24.34 -21.99
CA GLY A 243 -18.30 -25.60 -21.35
C GLY A 243 -17.24 -26.69 -21.25
N MET A 244 -15.99 -26.41 -21.64
CA MET A 244 -14.93 -27.43 -21.73
C MET A 244 -14.60 -28.07 -20.38
N SER A 245 -14.36 -29.38 -20.40
CA SER A 245 -13.99 -30.14 -19.19
C SER A 245 -12.51 -30.48 -19.10
N GLU A 246 -11.84 -30.58 -20.24
CA GLU A 246 -10.40 -30.80 -20.36
C GLU A 246 -9.85 -29.89 -21.46
N LEU A 247 -8.62 -29.39 -21.25
CA LEU A 247 -7.89 -28.64 -22.26
C LEU A 247 -6.41 -28.97 -22.19
N ARG A 248 -5.83 -29.37 -23.32
CA ARG A 248 -4.38 -29.59 -23.45
C ARG A 248 -3.75 -28.38 -24.10
N LEU A 249 -2.95 -27.65 -23.33
CA LEU A 249 -2.15 -26.55 -23.85
C LEU A 249 -0.86 -27.11 -24.49
N PRO A 250 -0.52 -26.73 -25.74
CA PRO A 250 0.67 -27.22 -26.41
C PRO A 250 1.95 -26.60 -25.85
N ASP A 251 3.06 -27.33 -25.93
CA ASP A 251 4.37 -26.91 -25.39
C ASP A 251 4.97 -25.68 -26.10
N SER A 252 4.50 -25.36 -27.32
CA SER A 252 4.90 -24.21 -28.11
C SER A 252 4.31 -22.88 -27.61
N LEU A 253 3.30 -22.94 -26.74
CA LEU A 253 2.57 -21.78 -26.26
C LEU A 253 3.47 -20.87 -25.41
N THR A 254 3.49 -19.58 -25.76
CA THR A 254 4.36 -18.58 -25.11
C THR A 254 3.58 -17.51 -24.35
N ALA A 255 2.30 -17.32 -24.66
CA ALA A 255 1.46 -16.31 -24.03
C ALA A 255 -0.01 -16.76 -23.91
N ILE A 256 -0.61 -16.45 -22.77
CA ILE A 256 -2.04 -16.63 -22.48
C ILE A 256 -2.58 -15.29 -21.97
N GLY A 257 -3.58 -14.77 -22.67
CA GLY A 257 -4.17 -13.49 -22.35
C GLY A 257 -4.93 -13.51 -21.03
N ARG A 258 -5.07 -12.32 -20.46
CA ARG A 258 -5.90 -12.07 -19.29
C ARG A 258 -7.31 -12.66 -19.47
N ASP A 259 -7.85 -13.26 -18.41
CA ASP A 259 -9.20 -13.83 -18.37
C ASP A 259 -9.47 -14.92 -19.43
N ALA A 260 -8.43 -15.48 -20.06
CA ALA A 260 -8.60 -16.45 -21.13
C ALA A 260 -9.49 -17.65 -20.75
N PHE A 261 -9.45 -18.08 -19.49
CA PHE A 261 -10.24 -19.20 -18.97
C PHE A 261 -11.17 -18.78 -17.82
N LYS A 262 -11.65 -17.54 -17.85
CA LYS A 262 -12.59 -17.03 -16.86
C LYS A 262 -13.94 -17.73 -17.02
N ASN A 263 -14.58 -18.05 -15.90
CA ASN A 263 -15.92 -18.64 -15.89
C ASN A 263 -16.11 -19.94 -16.70
N CYS A 264 -15.08 -20.78 -16.87
CA CYS A 264 -15.26 -22.13 -17.46
C CYS A 264 -15.62 -23.14 -16.36
N PRO A 265 -16.91 -23.43 -16.05
CA PRO A 265 -17.28 -24.16 -14.83
C PRO A 265 -16.85 -25.63 -14.81
N ASN A 266 -16.65 -26.23 -15.98
CA ASN A 266 -16.28 -27.64 -16.11
C ASN A 266 -14.75 -27.86 -16.17
N LEU A 267 -13.97 -26.81 -16.44
CA LEU A 267 -12.51 -26.88 -16.49
C LEU A 267 -11.96 -26.81 -15.07
N THR A 268 -11.70 -27.98 -14.49
CA THR A 268 -11.28 -28.12 -13.08
C THR A 268 -9.78 -28.31 -12.90
N ALA A 269 -9.04 -28.63 -13.96
CA ALA A 269 -7.59 -28.78 -13.89
C ALA A 269 -6.92 -28.22 -15.15
N LEU A 270 -5.76 -27.59 -14.97
CA LEU A 270 -4.97 -27.08 -16.09
C LEU A 270 -3.47 -27.21 -15.81
N THR A 271 -2.72 -27.56 -16.84
CA THR A 271 -1.24 -27.52 -16.83
C THR A 271 -0.76 -26.37 -17.71
N LEU A 272 -0.03 -25.41 -17.11
CA LEU A 272 0.63 -24.36 -17.87
C LEU A 272 1.96 -24.87 -18.43
N PRO A 273 2.21 -24.74 -19.75
CA PRO A 273 3.43 -25.22 -20.38
C PRO A 273 4.65 -24.39 -19.98
N ALA A 274 5.84 -24.98 -20.07
CA ALA A 274 7.07 -24.37 -19.55
C ALA A 274 7.53 -23.13 -20.32
N GLY A 275 7.07 -22.97 -21.57
CA GLY A 275 7.42 -21.87 -22.48
C GLY A 275 6.68 -20.55 -22.23
N ILE A 276 5.72 -20.53 -21.31
CA ILE A 276 4.91 -19.34 -21.00
C ILE A 276 5.77 -18.21 -20.44
N ASN A 277 5.75 -17.06 -21.12
CA ASN A 277 6.40 -15.82 -20.71
C ASN A 277 5.39 -14.78 -20.18
N ASP A 278 4.12 -14.88 -20.58
CA ASP A 278 3.03 -14.02 -20.14
C ASP A 278 1.76 -14.87 -19.95
N ALA A 279 1.25 -14.90 -18.72
CA ALA A 279 -0.03 -15.52 -18.40
C ALA A 279 -0.68 -14.79 -17.21
N ASP A 280 -0.45 -13.48 -17.12
CA ASP A 280 -0.98 -12.68 -16.04
C ASP A 280 -2.51 -12.66 -16.13
N TYR A 281 -3.18 -12.94 -14.99
CA TYR A 281 -4.65 -13.06 -14.91
C TYR A 281 -5.30 -14.13 -15.81
N ALA A 282 -4.54 -15.08 -16.37
CA ALA A 282 -5.08 -16.08 -17.30
C ALA A 282 -6.24 -16.92 -16.72
N LEU A 283 -6.17 -17.24 -15.42
CA LEU A 283 -7.13 -18.08 -14.69
C LEU A 283 -7.92 -17.27 -13.65
N ARG A 284 -8.05 -15.95 -13.84
CA ARG A 284 -8.80 -15.11 -12.91
C ARG A 284 -10.28 -15.51 -12.90
N ASP A 285 -10.87 -15.58 -11.71
CA ASP A 285 -12.27 -15.95 -11.50
C ASP A 285 -12.63 -17.30 -12.20
N SER A 286 -11.65 -18.21 -12.30
CA SER A 286 -11.82 -19.55 -12.90
C SER A 286 -12.32 -20.58 -11.88
N TYR A 287 -12.80 -21.71 -12.39
CA TYR A 287 -13.25 -22.87 -11.61
C TYR A 287 -12.18 -23.95 -11.44
N ILE A 288 -10.92 -23.63 -11.75
CA ILE A 288 -9.79 -24.55 -11.59
C ILE A 288 -9.66 -24.94 -10.12
N GLU A 289 -9.67 -26.24 -9.85
CA GLU A 289 -9.41 -26.87 -8.56
C GLU A 289 -7.93 -27.27 -8.39
N GLU A 290 -7.28 -27.67 -9.49
CA GLU A 290 -5.85 -28.06 -9.54
C GLU A 290 -5.08 -27.33 -10.65
N LEU A 291 -4.07 -26.55 -10.26
CA LEU A 291 -3.15 -25.89 -11.19
C LEU A 291 -1.78 -26.55 -11.17
N THR A 292 -1.29 -26.95 -12.34
CA THR A 292 0.07 -27.50 -12.50
C THR A 292 0.92 -26.57 -13.35
N PHE A 293 2.15 -26.33 -12.93
CA PHE A 293 3.15 -25.66 -13.77
C PHE A 293 4.15 -26.69 -14.28
N ALA A 294 4.40 -26.72 -15.59
CA ALA A 294 5.33 -27.68 -16.18
C ALA A 294 6.78 -27.45 -15.75
N ASP A 295 7.56 -28.54 -15.73
CA ASP A 295 9.01 -28.49 -15.47
C ASP A 295 9.70 -27.60 -16.51
N GLY A 296 10.48 -26.64 -16.04
CA GLY A 296 11.15 -25.62 -16.86
C GLY A 296 10.75 -24.20 -16.49
N MET A 297 9.51 -24.00 -16.03
CA MET A 297 9.00 -22.71 -15.58
C MET A 297 9.79 -22.18 -14.38
N LYS A 298 10.14 -20.89 -14.41
CA LYS A 298 11.01 -20.24 -13.40
C LYS A 298 10.25 -19.48 -12.32
N ALA A 299 9.09 -18.93 -12.65
CA ALA A 299 8.26 -18.17 -11.73
C ALA A 299 6.79 -18.37 -12.08
N ALA A 300 5.91 -18.40 -11.08
CA ALA A 300 4.47 -18.29 -11.33
C ALA A 300 4.14 -16.89 -11.90
N PRO A 301 3.27 -16.75 -12.92
CA PRO A 301 2.85 -15.44 -13.46
C PRO A 301 2.11 -14.60 -12.40
N GLU A 302 2.07 -13.29 -12.59
CA GLU A 302 1.40 -12.38 -11.65
C GLU A 302 -0.12 -12.58 -11.75
N TYR A 303 -0.80 -12.65 -10.60
CA TYR A 303 -2.26 -12.83 -10.55
C TYR A 303 -2.81 -14.03 -11.36
N VAL A 304 -1.96 -15.02 -11.69
CA VAL A 304 -2.32 -16.11 -12.64
C VAL A 304 -3.64 -16.77 -12.30
N ALA A 305 -3.92 -17.01 -11.02
CA ALA A 305 -5.17 -17.60 -10.52
C ALA A 305 -5.88 -16.69 -9.51
N ALA A 306 -5.91 -15.39 -9.80
CA ALA A 306 -6.58 -14.42 -8.93
C ALA A 306 -8.07 -14.72 -8.76
N ASN A 307 -8.55 -14.69 -7.52
CA ASN A 307 -9.94 -14.99 -7.14
C ASN A 307 -10.46 -16.36 -7.64
N ALA A 308 -9.57 -17.29 -7.98
CA ALA A 308 -9.95 -18.67 -8.27
C ALA A 308 -10.33 -19.38 -6.96
N GLY A 309 -11.52 -19.09 -6.44
CA GLY A 309 -11.99 -19.57 -5.14
C GLY A 309 -12.15 -21.10 -5.05
N HIS A 310 -12.18 -21.77 -6.20
CA HIS A 310 -12.21 -23.23 -6.33
C HIS A 310 -10.82 -23.88 -6.24
N LEU A 311 -9.75 -23.11 -6.45
CA LEU A 311 -8.37 -23.62 -6.49
C LEU A 311 -7.97 -24.15 -5.12
N GLN A 312 -7.76 -25.45 -5.01
CA GLN A 312 -7.40 -26.14 -3.77
C GLN A 312 -5.96 -26.64 -3.80
N LYS A 313 -5.41 -26.91 -4.99
CA LYS A 313 -4.10 -27.54 -5.16
C LYS A 313 -3.27 -26.84 -6.23
N VAL A 314 -2.00 -26.63 -5.92
CA VAL A 314 -1.02 -26.09 -6.87
C VAL A 314 0.23 -26.97 -6.86
N ASN A 315 0.61 -27.48 -8.03
CA ASN A 315 1.82 -28.28 -8.20
C ASN A 315 2.97 -27.40 -8.70
N ILE A 316 3.95 -27.18 -7.82
CA ILE A 316 5.13 -26.34 -8.10
C ILE A 316 6.30 -27.23 -8.58
N PRO A 317 6.84 -27.01 -9.80
CA PRO A 317 7.94 -27.78 -10.33
C PRO A 317 9.27 -27.43 -9.64
N ARG A 318 10.25 -28.33 -9.72
CA ARG A 318 11.59 -28.11 -9.13
C ARG A 318 12.36 -26.96 -9.77
N SER A 319 11.99 -26.58 -11.00
CA SER A 319 12.62 -25.49 -11.74
C SER A 319 12.19 -24.10 -11.28
N MET A 320 11.07 -23.99 -10.57
CA MET A 320 10.46 -22.72 -10.16
C MET A 320 11.10 -22.21 -8.88
N THR A 321 11.55 -20.97 -8.88
CA THR A 321 12.23 -20.34 -7.72
C THR A 321 11.46 -19.15 -7.16
N ALA A 322 10.34 -18.76 -7.78
CA ALA A 322 9.59 -17.56 -7.45
C ALA A 322 8.07 -17.77 -7.55
N LEU A 323 7.35 -17.28 -6.55
CA LEU A 323 5.90 -17.07 -6.60
C LEU A 323 5.65 -15.57 -6.69
N ASN A 324 5.34 -15.07 -7.90
CA ASN A 324 5.25 -13.62 -8.14
C ASN A 324 3.99 -13.00 -7.50
N LEU A 325 3.83 -11.70 -7.76
CA LEU A 325 2.81 -10.84 -7.18
C LEU A 325 1.43 -11.50 -7.24
N HIS A 326 0.90 -11.84 -6.07
CA HIS A 326 -0.49 -12.25 -5.90
C HIS A 326 -0.91 -13.44 -6.78
N ALA A 327 0.02 -14.35 -7.11
CA ALA A 327 -0.22 -15.48 -8.02
C ALA A 327 -1.48 -16.30 -7.67
N PHE A 328 -1.80 -16.44 -6.37
CA PHE A 328 -2.94 -17.22 -5.85
C PHE A 328 -3.84 -16.38 -4.92
N ILE A 329 -3.96 -15.08 -5.18
CA ILE A 329 -4.82 -14.17 -4.39
C ILE A 329 -6.26 -14.67 -4.39
N GLY A 330 -6.91 -14.66 -3.22
CA GLY A 330 -8.32 -15.07 -3.11
C GLY A 330 -8.61 -16.54 -3.42
N SER A 331 -7.57 -17.38 -3.52
CA SER A 331 -7.72 -18.82 -3.83
C SER A 331 -8.36 -19.62 -2.67
N GLY A 332 -8.92 -20.78 -3.02
CA GLY A 332 -9.49 -21.75 -2.07
C GLY A 332 -8.48 -22.65 -1.37
N ILE A 333 -7.18 -22.42 -1.54
CA ILE A 333 -6.10 -23.26 -1.01
C ILE A 333 -6.12 -23.18 0.52
N LYS A 334 -6.36 -24.30 1.20
CA LYS A 334 -6.39 -24.38 2.67
C LYS A 334 -5.06 -24.76 3.29
N GLU A 335 -4.29 -25.61 2.60
CA GLU A 335 -2.99 -26.08 3.05
C GLU A 335 -2.00 -25.96 1.90
N PHE A 336 -0.78 -25.51 2.19
CA PHE A 336 0.27 -25.39 1.19
C PHE A 336 1.62 -25.79 1.78
N THR A 337 2.41 -26.56 1.04
CA THR A 337 3.81 -26.85 1.40
C THR A 337 4.70 -25.96 0.55
N LEU A 338 5.41 -25.01 1.17
CA LEU A 338 6.37 -24.16 0.47
C LEU A 338 7.61 -25.01 0.11
N PRO A 339 7.88 -25.23 -1.19
CA PRO A 339 9.02 -26.02 -1.63
C PRO A 339 10.35 -25.29 -1.36
N LYS A 340 11.40 -26.03 -1.03
CA LYS A 340 12.68 -25.45 -0.60
C LYS A 340 13.39 -24.60 -1.67
N GLN A 341 13.06 -24.79 -2.94
CA GLN A 341 13.64 -24.03 -4.05
C GLN A 341 13.04 -22.62 -4.21
N ILE A 342 11.92 -22.31 -3.55
CA ILE A 342 11.28 -21.00 -3.63
C ILE A 342 12.04 -20.02 -2.74
N THR A 343 12.75 -19.09 -3.38
CA THR A 343 13.57 -18.07 -2.70
C THR A 343 12.93 -16.68 -2.73
N TYR A 344 11.92 -16.47 -3.58
CA TYR A 344 11.23 -15.20 -3.74
C TYR A 344 9.71 -15.40 -3.73
N THR A 345 9.03 -14.56 -2.97
CA THR A 345 7.57 -14.48 -2.94
C THR A 345 7.13 -13.02 -2.92
N ASN A 346 5.94 -12.73 -3.43
CA ASN A 346 5.30 -11.42 -3.30
C ASN A 346 3.81 -11.58 -2.99
N ALA A 347 3.52 -11.83 -1.71
CA ALA A 347 2.17 -12.05 -1.18
C ALA A 347 1.29 -12.96 -2.07
N PRO A 348 1.76 -14.17 -2.45
CA PRO A 348 1.05 -15.05 -3.37
C PRO A 348 -0.30 -15.51 -2.82
N PHE A 349 -0.45 -15.61 -1.50
CA PHE A 349 -1.64 -16.13 -0.81
C PHE A 349 -2.51 -15.04 -0.17
N ARG A 350 -2.40 -13.79 -0.63
CA ARG A 350 -3.21 -12.67 -0.12
C ARG A 350 -4.70 -13.00 -0.18
N GLU A 351 -5.44 -12.77 0.91
CA GLU A 351 -6.89 -13.00 0.98
C GLU A 351 -7.35 -14.44 0.62
N SER A 352 -6.43 -15.40 0.62
CA SER A 352 -6.74 -16.81 0.35
C SER A 352 -7.43 -17.50 1.53
N ALA A 353 -7.90 -18.73 1.28
CA ALA A 353 -8.43 -19.61 2.30
C ALA A 353 -7.36 -20.34 3.15
N LEU A 354 -6.08 -19.96 3.06
CA LEU A 354 -4.97 -20.68 3.67
C LEU A 354 -5.09 -20.71 5.19
N GLU A 355 -5.21 -21.91 5.76
CA GLU A 355 -5.34 -22.20 7.19
C GLU A 355 -4.02 -22.74 7.77
N THR A 356 -3.26 -23.53 7.00
CA THR A 356 -1.97 -24.11 7.40
C THR A 356 -0.90 -23.91 6.32
N ILE A 357 0.30 -23.49 6.72
CA ILE A 357 1.49 -23.47 5.87
C ILE A 357 2.52 -24.47 6.40
N HIS A 358 3.05 -25.31 5.52
CA HIS A 358 4.17 -26.22 5.80
C HIS A 358 5.41 -25.74 5.07
N PHE A 359 6.58 -25.88 5.68
CA PHE A 359 7.86 -25.64 5.02
C PHE A 359 8.55 -26.96 4.69
N GLU A 360 9.04 -27.12 3.46
CA GLU A 360 9.76 -28.34 3.07
C GLU A 360 11.11 -28.45 3.78
N GLU A 361 11.47 -29.66 4.23
CA GLU A 361 12.80 -29.95 4.77
C GLU A 361 13.94 -29.56 3.81
N GLY A 362 14.90 -28.82 4.36
CA GLY A 362 16.01 -28.21 3.64
C GLY A 362 15.77 -26.75 3.23
N LEU A 363 14.58 -26.18 3.45
CA LEU A 363 14.36 -24.74 3.33
C LEU A 363 15.07 -24.00 4.48
N THR A 364 16.06 -23.16 4.15
CA THR A 364 16.85 -22.42 5.15
C THR A 364 16.31 -21.02 5.45
N ARG A 365 15.56 -20.43 4.51
CA ARG A 365 15.01 -19.08 4.61
C ARG A 365 13.56 -19.08 4.16
N ILE A 366 12.66 -18.61 5.01
CA ILE A 366 11.29 -18.26 4.59
C ILE A 366 11.36 -16.95 3.80
N PRO A 367 10.91 -16.90 2.54
CA PRO A 367 10.99 -15.68 1.73
C PRO A 367 10.17 -14.51 2.28
N ASP A 368 10.48 -13.32 1.79
CA ASP A 368 9.76 -12.09 2.17
C ASP A 368 8.32 -12.14 1.65
N GLU A 369 7.37 -11.67 2.44
CA GLU A 369 5.94 -11.66 2.07
C GLU A 369 5.32 -13.04 1.74
N CYS A 370 5.91 -14.14 2.22
CA CYS A 370 5.53 -15.52 1.88
C CYS A 370 4.02 -15.80 2.00
N VAL A 371 3.43 -15.46 3.14
CA VAL A 371 1.99 -15.62 3.42
C VAL A 371 1.38 -14.31 3.95
N LYS A 372 1.93 -13.17 3.50
CA LYS A 372 1.42 -11.85 3.87
C LYS A 372 -0.05 -11.70 3.48
N PHE A 373 -0.88 -11.19 4.38
CA PHE A 373 -2.35 -11.08 4.25
C PHE A 373 -3.09 -12.42 4.10
N ALA A 374 -2.49 -13.56 4.49
CA ALA A 374 -3.21 -14.81 4.67
C ALA A 374 -4.05 -14.74 5.96
N GLY A 375 -5.16 -14.00 5.92
CA GLY A 375 -5.96 -13.65 7.09
C GLY A 375 -6.64 -14.82 7.80
N LYS A 376 -6.67 -16.01 7.19
CA LYS A 376 -7.20 -17.25 7.76
C LYS A 376 -6.12 -18.21 8.31
N LEU A 377 -4.84 -17.84 8.20
CA LEU A 377 -3.74 -18.71 8.64
C LEU A 377 -3.78 -18.86 10.16
N THR A 378 -3.90 -20.10 10.63
CA THR A 378 -3.94 -20.43 12.07
C THR A 378 -2.75 -21.28 12.51
N LYS A 379 -2.08 -21.98 11.58
CA LYS A 379 -1.01 -22.93 11.88
C LYS A 379 0.20 -22.76 10.97
N ILE A 380 1.38 -22.81 11.59
CA ILE A 380 2.69 -22.84 10.92
C ILE A 380 3.36 -24.16 11.27
N ASP A 381 3.62 -24.99 10.27
CA ASP A 381 4.39 -26.22 10.39
C ASP A 381 5.82 -25.95 9.91
N TRP A 382 6.71 -25.72 10.88
CA TRP A 382 8.11 -25.42 10.66
C TRP A 382 8.89 -26.63 10.13
N ALA A 383 9.90 -26.36 9.30
CA ALA A 383 10.97 -27.32 9.01
C ALA A 383 12.15 -27.07 9.95
N ASP A 384 12.83 -28.15 10.37
CA ASP A 384 13.98 -28.07 11.28
C ASP A 384 15.19 -27.36 10.64
N SER A 385 15.18 -27.19 9.31
CA SER A 385 16.22 -26.48 8.57
C SER A 385 16.08 -24.96 8.54
N VAL A 386 14.95 -24.39 8.99
CA VAL A 386 14.68 -22.95 8.87
C VAL A 386 15.57 -22.16 9.83
N THR A 387 16.38 -21.25 9.28
CA THR A 387 17.30 -20.38 10.05
C THR A 387 16.96 -18.89 9.95
N GLU A 388 16.18 -18.49 8.95
CA GLU A 388 15.81 -17.08 8.71
C GLU A 388 14.34 -16.94 8.32
N ILE A 389 13.67 -15.96 8.91
CA ILE A 389 12.31 -15.52 8.55
C ILE A 389 12.41 -14.20 7.80
N GLY A 390 11.90 -14.16 6.56
CA GLY A 390 11.91 -12.97 5.71
C GLY A 390 11.04 -11.82 6.23
N SER A 391 11.23 -10.65 5.63
CA SER A 391 10.44 -9.45 5.98
C SER A 391 8.98 -9.62 5.58
N TYR A 392 8.05 -9.21 6.44
CA TYR A 392 6.60 -9.42 6.24
C TYR A 392 6.19 -10.87 5.93
N ALA A 393 7.02 -11.89 6.20
CA ALA A 393 6.75 -13.28 5.82
C ALA A 393 5.35 -13.75 6.27
N PHE A 394 4.91 -13.32 7.47
CA PHE A 394 3.61 -13.59 8.07
C PHE A 394 2.81 -12.30 8.33
N GLY A 395 3.18 -11.17 7.71
CA GLY A 395 2.53 -9.88 7.99
C GLY A 395 1.02 -9.93 7.73
N TYR A 396 0.23 -9.38 8.64
CA TYR A 396 -1.24 -9.35 8.59
C TYR A 396 -1.92 -10.73 8.61
N CYS A 397 -1.26 -11.77 9.13
CA CYS A 397 -1.91 -13.05 9.44
C CYS A 397 -2.75 -12.92 10.71
N THR A 398 -3.93 -12.31 10.61
CA THR A 398 -4.75 -11.90 11.76
C THR A 398 -5.36 -13.06 12.55
N ALA A 399 -5.48 -14.25 11.98
CA ALA A 399 -6.02 -15.44 12.64
C ALA A 399 -4.97 -16.29 13.37
N LEU A 400 -3.68 -15.95 13.29
CA LEU A 400 -2.61 -16.74 13.88
C LEU A 400 -2.60 -16.55 15.41
N GLU A 401 -2.92 -17.60 16.17
CA GLU A 401 -3.08 -17.50 17.63
C GLU A 401 -1.81 -17.85 18.42
N THR A 402 -1.10 -18.89 18.01
CA THR A 402 0.09 -19.40 18.70
C THR A 402 1.26 -19.43 17.74
N VAL A 403 2.37 -18.80 18.13
CA VAL A 403 3.62 -18.80 17.37
C VAL A 403 4.76 -19.28 18.26
N VAL A 404 5.26 -20.47 17.96
CA VAL A 404 6.47 -21.02 18.57
C VAL A 404 7.56 -20.98 17.51
N ILE A 405 8.47 -20.01 17.62
CA ILE A 405 9.57 -19.86 16.67
C ILE A 405 10.64 -20.91 17.02
N PRO A 406 11.11 -21.73 16.05
CA PRO A 406 12.10 -22.76 16.31
C PRO A 406 13.46 -22.20 16.79
N ASP A 407 14.15 -22.95 17.65
CA ASP A 407 15.49 -22.61 18.15
C ASP A 407 16.57 -22.53 17.05
N THR A 408 16.28 -23.06 15.86
CA THR A 408 17.14 -22.98 14.68
C THR A 408 17.10 -21.61 14.01
N VAL A 409 16.08 -20.80 14.28
CA VAL A 409 15.93 -19.45 13.71
C VAL A 409 16.91 -18.50 14.37
N THR A 410 17.75 -17.87 13.55
CA THR A 410 18.80 -16.92 13.97
C THR A 410 18.52 -15.48 13.51
N VAL A 411 17.60 -15.31 12.54
CA VAL A 411 17.23 -14.01 11.97
C VAL A 411 15.73 -13.91 11.79
N ILE A 412 15.13 -12.84 12.33
CA ILE A 412 13.75 -12.43 12.06
C ILE A 412 13.76 -11.09 11.31
N GLY A 413 13.23 -11.11 10.08
CA GLY A 413 13.13 -9.97 9.18
C GLY A 413 12.18 -8.88 9.67
N GLY A 414 12.30 -7.70 9.07
CA GLY A 414 11.50 -6.53 9.46
C GLY A 414 10.03 -6.82 9.25
N ASN A 415 9.18 -6.43 10.21
CA ASN A 415 7.74 -6.62 10.11
C ASN A 415 7.28 -8.09 9.90
N ALA A 416 8.11 -9.10 10.23
CA ALA A 416 7.82 -10.51 9.93
C ALA A 416 6.42 -10.98 10.38
N PHE A 417 5.97 -10.56 11.57
CA PHE A 417 4.65 -10.81 12.15
C PHE A 417 3.87 -9.49 12.39
N TYR A 418 4.08 -8.49 11.54
CA TYR A 418 3.43 -7.18 11.65
C TYR A 418 1.91 -7.30 11.59
N SER A 419 1.19 -6.68 12.53
CA SER A 419 -0.27 -6.72 12.62
C SER A 419 -0.86 -8.13 12.61
N CYS A 420 -0.16 -9.11 13.19
CA CYS A 420 -0.74 -10.41 13.53
C CYS A 420 -1.56 -10.27 14.81
N GLU A 421 -2.75 -9.66 14.68
CA GLU A 421 -3.56 -9.22 15.81
C GLU A 421 -4.08 -10.37 16.69
N GLY A 422 -4.21 -11.58 16.14
CA GLY A 422 -4.68 -12.77 16.83
C GLY A 422 -3.67 -13.47 17.75
N ILE A 423 -2.38 -13.11 17.68
CA ILE A 423 -1.35 -13.82 18.46
C ILE A 423 -1.61 -13.61 19.95
N THR A 424 -1.88 -14.70 20.67
CA THR A 424 -2.07 -14.73 22.13
C THR A 424 -0.88 -15.35 22.85
N SER A 425 -0.13 -16.23 22.18
CA SER A 425 1.06 -16.89 22.70
C SER A 425 2.21 -16.80 21.70
N LEU A 426 3.34 -16.26 22.15
CA LEU A 426 4.56 -16.11 21.35
C LEU A 426 5.76 -16.66 22.14
N THR A 427 6.52 -17.57 21.52
CA THR A 427 7.82 -18.05 22.01
C THR A 427 8.91 -17.59 21.07
N ILE A 428 9.87 -16.82 21.62
CA ILE A 428 11.08 -16.35 20.93
C ILE A 428 12.26 -17.20 21.41
N PRO A 429 13.11 -17.72 20.52
CA PRO A 429 14.24 -18.56 20.90
C PRO A 429 15.35 -17.77 21.61
N ASP A 430 16.05 -18.40 22.55
CA ASP A 430 17.09 -17.77 23.37
C ASP A 430 18.34 -17.38 22.56
N ASN A 431 18.63 -18.10 21.47
CA ASN A 431 19.81 -17.89 20.61
C ASN A 431 19.46 -17.11 19.35
N LEU A 432 18.94 -15.90 19.49
CA LEU A 432 18.51 -15.09 18.35
C LEU A 432 19.42 -13.87 18.14
N PRO A 433 20.49 -14.00 17.31
CA PRO A 433 21.41 -12.90 17.05
C PRO A 433 20.74 -11.65 16.50
N LEU A 434 19.67 -11.77 15.71
CA LEU A 434 19.14 -10.63 14.98
C LEU A 434 17.61 -10.63 14.87
N ILE A 435 16.98 -9.60 15.45
CA ILE A 435 15.60 -9.22 15.13
C ILE A 435 15.59 -7.83 14.48
N SER A 436 14.97 -7.73 13.30
CA SER A 436 14.76 -6.47 12.60
C SER A 436 13.56 -5.68 13.14
N THR A 437 13.46 -4.41 12.76
CA THR A 437 12.47 -3.47 13.31
C THR A 437 11.02 -3.94 13.14
N SER A 438 10.19 -3.66 14.14
CA SER A 438 8.72 -3.88 14.13
C SER A 438 8.27 -5.33 13.88
N ALA A 439 9.11 -6.34 14.15
CA ALA A 439 8.79 -7.73 13.85
C ALA A 439 7.45 -8.21 14.44
N PHE A 440 7.05 -7.74 15.62
CA PHE A 440 5.79 -8.10 16.30
C PHE A 440 4.91 -6.87 16.57
N TYR A 441 5.04 -5.81 15.77
CA TYR A 441 4.23 -4.61 15.88
C TYR A 441 2.74 -4.95 15.78
N GLY A 442 1.91 -4.37 16.65
CA GLY A 442 0.47 -4.49 16.55
C GLY A 442 -0.07 -5.88 16.87
N THR A 443 0.61 -6.68 17.70
CA THR A 443 0.09 -7.94 18.22
C THR A 443 -0.94 -7.67 19.32
N LYS A 444 -2.16 -7.30 18.93
CA LYS A 444 -3.20 -6.76 19.82
C LYS A 444 -3.73 -7.74 20.86
N SER A 445 -3.65 -9.04 20.62
CA SER A 445 -4.10 -10.07 21.57
C SER A 445 -2.97 -10.62 22.47
N LEU A 446 -1.71 -10.22 22.23
CA LEU A 446 -0.56 -10.73 22.98
C LEU A 446 -0.48 -10.01 24.32
N LYS A 447 -0.65 -10.76 25.42
CA LYS A 447 -0.70 -10.19 26.79
C LYS A 447 0.62 -10.29 27.54
N TYR A 448 1.42 -11.31 27.26
CA TYR A 448 2.68 -11.59 27.93
C TYR A 448 3.72 -11.99 26.90
N VAL A 449 4.95 -11.52 27.08
CA VAL A 449 6.10 -12.00 26.31
C VAL A 449 7.35 -12.05 27.18
N TYR A 450 8.11 -13.13 27.03
CA TYR A 450 9.49 -13.24 27.49
C TYR A 450 10.42 -12.83 26.34
N LEU A 451 11.27 -11.83 26.57
CA LEU A 451 12.21 -11.30 25.61
C LEU A 451 13.62 -11.79 25.94
N PRO A 452 14.15 -12.80 25.21
CA PRO A 452 15.52 -13.26 25.38
C PRO A 452 16.52 -12.18 24.96
N LEU A 453 17.81 -12.37 25.27
CA LEU A 453 18.86 -11.45 24.84
C LEU A 453 18.98 -11.42 23.32
N ILE A 454 18.54 -10.33 22.70
CA ILE A 454 18.59 -10.12 21.25
C ILE A 454 19.52 -8.97 20.88
N GLN A 455 20.22 -9.11 19.76
CA GLN A 455 20.97 -7.98 19.19
C GLN A 455 20.12 -7.30 18.11
N PHE A 456 20.14 -5.98 18.11
CA PHE A 456 19.56 -5.16 17.05
C PHE A 456 20.66 -4.77 16.06
N PRO A 457 20.38 -4.73 14.76
CA PRO A 457 21.37 -4.30 13.78
C PRO A 457 21.79 -2.86 14.08
N GLU A 458 23.08 -2.64 14.36
CA GLU A 458 23.64 -1.31 14.60
C GLU A 458 23.44 -0.41 13.36
N GLY A 459 23.03 0.85 13.56
CA GLY A 459 23.27 1.92 12.59
C GLY A 459 22.14 2.35 11.66
N ASN A 460 20.88 1.98 11.88
CA ASN A 460 19.78 2.43 11.03
C ASN A 460 18.97 3.63 11.60
N GLY A 461 19.18 4.07 12.84
CA GLY A 461 18.55 5.29 13.38
C GLY A 461 17.01 5.23 13.47
N TYR A 462 16.41 4.08 13.22
CA TYR A 462 14.99 3.81 13.36
C TYR A 462 14.72 3.13 14.69
N SER A 463 13.64 3.53 15.36
CA SER A 463 13.10 2.89 16.55
C SER A 463 12.86 1.40 16.33
N GLU A 464 13.27 0.56 17.29
CA GLU A 464 13.21 -0.91 17.14
C GLU A 464 11.76 -1.41 17.10
N ASN A 465 10.84 -0.71 17.79
CA ASN A 465 9.37 -0.88 17.70
C ASN A 465 8.87 -2.33 17.82
N LEU A 466 9.65 -3.19 18.49
CA LEU A 466 9.52 -4.63 18.40
C LEU A 466 8.10 -5.11 18.69
N PHE A 467 7.52 -4.61 19.79
CA PHE A 467 6.14 -4.86 20.21
C PHE A 467 5.30 -3.58 20.22
N SER A 468 5.68 -2.56 19.44
CA SER A 468 4.93 -1.29 19.46
C SER A 468 3.46 -1.52 19.11
N SER A 469 2.56 -0.81 19.79
CA SER A 469 1.11 -0.93 19.65
C SER A 469 0.56 -2.33 19.94
N SER A 470 1.24 -3.17 20.72
CA SER A 470 0.75 -4.51 21.09
C SER A 470 -0.17 -4.47 22.32
N GLY A 471 -0.91 -5.57 22.55
CA GLY A 471 -1.83 -5.72 23.68
C GLY A 471 -1.19 -6.12 25.01
N LEU A 472 0.13 -5.93 25.15
CA LEU A 472 0.90 -6.45 26.27
C LEU A 472 0.37 -5.89 27.59
N GLU A 473 0.15 -6.78 28.56
CA GLU A 473 -0.11 -6.46 29.96
C GLU A 473 1.18 -6.59 30.79
N THR A 474 2.06 -7.53 30.43
CA THR A 474 3.37 -7.74 31.07
C THR A 474 4.44 -8.00 30.01
N ILE A 475 5.62 -7.40 30.16
CA ILE A 475 6.84 -7.80 29.44
C ILE A 475 7.89 -8.29 30.44
N GLU A 476 8.54 -9.41 30.11
CA GLU A 476 9.64 -9.99 30.88
C GLU A 476 10.92 -10.00 30.05
N PHE A 477 11.99 -9.41 30.57
CA PHE A 477 13.30 -9.43 29.91
C PHE A 477 14.18 -10.52 30.50
N ALA A 478 15.07 -11.09 29.69
CA ALA A 478 16.11 -11.99 30.18
C ALA A 478 16.96 -11.32 31.29
N PRO A 479 17.41 -12.05 32.33
CA PRO A 479 18.17 -11.48 33.43
C PRO A 479 19.45 -10.72 33.02
N GLU A 480 20.12 -11.19 31.96
CA GLU A 480 21.36 -10.65 31.43
C GLU A 480 21.20 -9.46 30.46
N TYR A 481 19.98 -8.97 30.21
CA TYR A 481 19.72 -7.88 29.27
C TYR A 481 20.33 -6.55 29.77
N PRO A 482 21.36 -5.97 29.12
CA PRO A 482 22.09 -4.83 29.66
C PRO A 482 21.38 -3.49 29.42
N VAL A 483 20.62 -3.38 28.33
CA VAL A 483 20.02 -2.14 27.86
C VAL A 483 18.60 -2.39 27.42
N ILE A 484 17.63 -1.69 28.00
CA ILE A 484 16.24 -1.80 27.56
C ILE A 484 16.09 -1.12 26.19
N PRO A 485 15.57 -1.83 25.17
CA PRO A 485 15.62 -1.35 23.79
C PRO A 485 14.68 -0.17 23.49
N ALA A 486 15.00 0.61 22.46
CA ALA A 486 14.28 1.81 22.08
C ALA A 486 12.90 1.47 21.49
N SER A 487 11.85 2.12 21.97
CA SER A 487 10.46 1.89 21.53
C SER A 487 9.96 0.44 21.64
N VAL A 488 10.63 -0.43 22.40
CA VAL A 488 10.32 -1.87 22.51
C VAL A 488 8.84 -2.13 22.75
N CYS A 489 8.20 -1.34 23.63
CA CYS A 489 6.80 -1.41 24.00
C CYS A 489 6.07 -0.07 23.83
N SER A 490 6.49 0.79 22.90
CA SER A 490 5.77 2.05 22.63
C SER A 490 4.31 1.79 22.24
N TYR A 491 3.37 2.62 22.70
CA TYR A 491 1.92 2.47 22.49
C TYR A 491 1.32 1.15 23.03
N CYS A 492 2.00 0.43 23.93
CA CYS A 492 1.43 -0.70 24.65
C CYS A 492 0.51 -0.20 25.77
N ARG A 493 -0.65 0.35 25.41
CA ARG A 493 -1.57 1.03 26.35
C ARG A 493 -2.17 0.12 27.44
N SER A 494 -2.04 -1.20 27.30
CA SER A 494 -2.48 -2.17 28.31
C SER A 494 -1.37 -2.61 29.28
N LEU A 495 -0.14 -2.11 29.09
CA LEU A 495 1.02 -2.56 29.86
C LEU A 495 0.92 -2.09 31.31
N LYS A 496 0.97 -3.04 32.24
CA LYS A 496 0.86 -2.82 33.69
C LYS A 496 2.14 -3.18 34.44
N GLU A 497 2.91 -4.14 33.93
CA GLU A 497 4.08 -4.68 34.61
C GLU A 497 5.28 -4.81 33.68
N ILE A 498 6.44 -4.36 34.17
CA ILE A 498 7.74 -4.57 33.54
C ILE A 498 8.56 -5.44 34.48
N LYS A 499 8.90 -6.66 34.06
CA LYS A 499 9.84 -7.50 34.79
C LYS A 499 11.24 -7.26 34.26
N TRP A 500 11.99 -6.49 35.05
CA TRP A 500 13.31 -5.99 34.69
C TRP A 500 14.37 -7.10 34.62
N PRO A 501 15.40 -6.90 33.77
CA PRO A 501 16.66 -7.63 33.89
C PRO A 501 17.29 -7.46 35.27
N ALA A 502 18.27 -8.30 35.61
CA ALA A 502 18.92 -8.26 36.92
C ALA A 502 19.71 -6.96 37.17
N ALA A 503 20.30 -6.37 36.12
CA ALA A 503 21.12 -5.17 36.22
C ALA A 503 21.15 -4.36 34.91
N PRO A 504 20.01 -3.84 34.41
CA PRO A 504 20.01 -2.99 33.23
C PRO A 504 20.70 -1.65 33.55
N THR A 505 21.53 -1.16 32.64
CA THR A 505 22.25 0.11 32.79
C THR A 505 21.53 1.27 32.11
N GLU A 506 20.73 0.99 31.08
CA GLU A 506 20.07 2.03 30.29
C GLU A 506 18.63 1.66 29.93
N ILE A 507 17.76 2.67 29.89
CA ILE A 507 16.44 2.60 29.26
C ILE A 507 16.45 3.53 28.06
N ARG A 508 16.37 2.99 26.84
CA ARG A 508 16.46 3.81 25.63
C ARG A 508 15.20 4.62 25.35
N SER A 509 15.34 5.57 24.44
CA SER A 509 14.29 6.50 24.04
C SER A 509 12.98 5.79 23.67
N SER A 510 11.87 6.35 24.14
CA SER A 510 10.50 5.88 23.87
C SER A 510 10.19 4.43 24.25
N ALA A 511 11.05 3.72 25.00
CA ALA A 511 10.88 2.30 25.35
C ALA A 511 9.46 1.93 25.79
N PHE A 512 8.83 2.78 26.61
CA PHE A 512 7.49 2.64 27.16
C PHE A 512 6.63 3.90 26.89
N TYR A 513 6.87 4.58 25.76
CA TYR A 513 6.04 5.71 25.33
C TYR A 513 4.56 5.31 25.25
N ASP A 514 3.63 6.13 25.75
CA ASP A 514 2.17 5.90 25.66
C ASP A 514 1.75 4.53 26.22
N CYS A 515 2.34 4.13 27.35
CA CYS A 515 1.91 2.99 28.17
C CYS A 515 0.93 3.46 29.25
N GLU A 516 -0.27 3.86 28.84
CA GLU A 516 -1.27 4.55 29.70
C GLU A 516 -1.71 3.75 30.93
N ALA A 517 -1.67 2.41 30.91
CA ALA A 517 -2.07 1.55 32.03
C ALA A 517 -0.97 1.30 33.08
N LEU A 518 0.24 1.84 32.89
CA LEU A 518 1.36 1.60 33.79
C LEU A 518 1.21 2.47 35.04
N GLU A 519 0.81 1.86 36.17
CA GLU A 519 0.52 2.57 37.42
C GLU A 519 1.76 2.80 38.29
N THR A 520 2.67 1.83 38.31
CA THR A 520 3.88 1.81 39.16
C THR A 520 5.09 1.39 38.32
N VAL A 521 6.22 2.06 38.51
CA VAL A 521 7.49 1.66 37.87
C VAL A 521 8.61 1.66 38.88
N GLN A 522 9.12 0.46 39.18
CA GLN A 522 10.32 0.25 40.01
C GLN A 522 11.54 0.13 39.10
N ILE A 523 12.17 1.25 38.76
CA ILE A 523 13.37 1.24 37.91
C ILE A 523 14.55 0.68 38.73
N PRO A 524 15.33 -0.31 38.23
CA PRO A 524 16.47 -0.85 38.95
C PRO A 524 17.54 0.21 39.26
N ASP A 525 18.12 0.13 40.45
CA ASP A 525 19.17 1.03 40.96
C ASP A 525 20.50 0.97 40.17
N THR A 526 20.59 0.14 39.14
CA THR A 526 21.74 0.06 38.23
C THR A 526 21.60 0.96 37.01
N VAL A 527 20.41 1.53 36.77
CA VAL A 527 20.14 2.35 35.59
C VAL A 527 20.79 3.73 35.75
N THR A 528 21.66 4.08 34.81
CA THR A 528 22.37 5.38 34.76
C THR A 528 21.77 6.33 33.71
N LEU A 529 21.01 5.81 32.74
CA LEU A 529 20.38 6.59 31.69
C LEU A 529 18.91 6.23 31.48
N ILE A 530 18.04 7.23 31.49
CA ILE A 530 16.65 7.15 30.99
C ILE A 530 16.52 8.03 29.76
N GLY A 531 16.23 7.44 28.62
CA GLY A 531 16.20 8.10 27.32
C GLY A 531 15.00 9.04 27.11
N SER A 532 15.07 9.82 26.03
CA SER A 532 14.02 10.79 25.70
C SER A 532 12.68 10.09 25.47
N ASN A 533 11.60 10.65 25.99
CA ASN A 533 10.24 10.12 25.91
C ASN A 533 10.03 8.70 26.46
N ALA A 534 10.98 8.13 27.22
CA ALA A 534 10.94 6.73 27.66
C ALA A 534 9.61 6.31 28.32
N PHE A 535 9.00 7.19 29.11
CA PHE A 535 7.72 7.01 29.81
C PHE A 535 6.74 8.17 29.53
N ASN A 536 6.89 8.89 28.41
CA ASN A 536 5.99 9.98 28.05
C ASN A 536 4.56 9.43 27.84
N THR A 537 3.55 10.12 28.33
CA THR A 537 2.13 9.73 28.26
C THR A 537 1.82 8.43 29.03
N CYS A 538 2.64 8.05 30.02
CA CYS A 538 2.24 7.07 31.04
C CYS A 538 1.27 7.75 32.04
N THR A 539 0.04 8.02 31.61
CA THR A 539 -0.92 8.88 32.31
C THR A 539 -1.38 8.35 33.67
N SER A 540 -1.39 7.03 33.87
CA SER A 540 -1.71 6.38 35.14
C SER A 540 -0.53 6.23 36.10
N LEU A 541 0.70 6.57 35.67
CA LEU A 541 1.89 6.43 36.49
C LEU A 541 1.80 7.36 37.70
N SER A 542 1.61 6.77 38.88
CA SER A 542 1.40 7.49 40.14
C SER A 542 2.52 7.26 41.15
N ASP A 543 3.22 6.14 41.04
CA ASP A 543 4.37 5.77 41.87
C ASP A 543 5.62 5.56 41.00
N LEU A 544 6.59 6.47 41.14
CA LEU A 544 7.86 6.48 40.41
C LEU A 544 9.02 6.64 41.39
N HIS A 545 9.93 5.67 41.38
CA HIS A 545 11.21 5.75 42.07
C HIS A 545 12.32 5.88 41.03
N LEU A 546 12.98 7.04 40.99
CA LEU A 546 14.18 7.22 40.16
C LEU A 546 15.38 6.53 40.83
N PRO A 547 16.23 5.84 40.06
CA PRO A 547 17.32 5.05 40.61
C PRO A 547 18.43 5.94 41.18
N ALA A 548 19.06 5.50 42.26
CA ALA A 548 20.10 6.30 42.93
C ALA A 548 21.33 6.58 42.05
N SER A 549 21.62 5.70 41.08
CA SER A 549 22.71 5.82 40.11
C SER A 549 22.37 6.66 38.88
N LEU A 550 21.20 7.27 38.80
CA LEU A 550 20.77 7.96 37.58
C LEU A 550 21.68 9.16 37.27
N GLU A 551 22.41 9.11 36.17
CA GLU A 551 23.30 10.18 35.71
C GLU A 551 22.64 11.08 34.66
N GLN A 552 21.79 10.50 33.81
CA GLN A 552 21.20 11.16 32.65
C GLN A 552 19.69 10.91 32.53
N LEU A 553 18.93 12.00 32.41
CA LEU A 553 17.49 11.98 32.14
C LEU A 553 17.21 12.66 30.79
N GLY A 554 16.51 11.98 29.88
CA GLY A 554 16.24 12.43 28.52
C GLY A 554 15.11 13.46 28.40
N GLU A 555 15.04 14.15 27.26
CA GLU A 555 13.98 15.12 26.97
C GLU A 555 12.60 14.45 27.08
N LYS A 556 11.67 15.08 27.81
CA LYS A 556 10.28 14.59 27.98
C LYS A 556 10.17 13.15 28.48
N ALA A 557 11.19 12.62 29.17
CA ALA A 557 11.21 11.23 29.63
C ALA A 557 9.94 10.81 30.38
N PHE A 558 9.36 11.70 31.19
CA PHE A 558 8.12 11.50 31.96
C PHE A 558 7.07 12.58 31.66
N CYS A 559 7.08 13.14 30.44
CA CYS A 559 6.09 14.14 30.03
C CYS A 559 4.66 13.54 30.06
N ASN A 560 3.66 14.36 30.38
CA ASN A 560 2.26 13.94 30.50
C ASN A 560 2.01 12.79 31.52
N THR A 561 2.83 12.66 32.56
CA THR A 561 2.56 11.71 33.66
C THR A 561 1.58 12.35 34.66
N THR A 562 0.31 12.41 34.27
CA THR A 562 -0.71 13.21 34.96
C THR A 562 -1.10 12.71 36.36
N ALA A 563 -0.87 11.43 36.66
CA ALA A 563 -1.13 10.85 37.98
C ALA A 563 0.05 11.02 38.96
N LEU A 564 1.26 11.32 38.48
CA LEU A 564 2.47 11.41 39.29
C LEU A 564 2.42 12.67 40.18
N LYS A 565 2.49 12.50 41.51
CA LYS A 565 2.34 13.60 42.48
C LYS A 565 3.63 14.11 43.09
N TYR A 566 4.65 13.28 43.12
CA TYR A 566 5.92 13.58 43.77
C TYR A 566 7.06 13.05 42.92
N VAL A 567 8.20 13.74 42.92
CA VAL A 567 9.44 13.23 42.35
C VAL A 567 10.63 13.66 43.22
N TYR A 568 11.55 12.71 43.41
CA TYR A 568 12.85 12.94 44.03
C TYR A 568 13.93 12.85 42.95
N LEU A 569 14.74 13.90 42.76
CA LEU A 569 15.91 13.84 41.88
C LEU A 569 17.15 13.35 42.65
N PRO A 570 17.80 12.24 42.22
CA PRO A 570 18.94 11.65 42.91
C PRO A 570 20.24 12.43 42.69
N HIS A 571 21.18 12.32 43.63
CA HIS A 571 22.41 13.12 43.68
C HIS A 571 23.38 12.96 42.50
N GLU A 572 23.37 11.80 41.82
CA GLU A 572 24.25 11.54 40.66
C GLU A 572 23.74 12.17 39.35
N LEU A 573 22.54 12.77 39.35
CA LEU A 573 21.93 13.32 38.14
C LEU A 573 22.64 14.61 37.70
N THR A 574 23.46 14.50 36.64
CA THR A 574 24.26 15.61 36.11
C THR A 574 23.70 16.20 34.81
N ALA A 575 22.93 15.40 34.05
CA ALA A 575 22.32 15.83 32.80
C ALA A 575 20.79 15.77 32.89
N HIS A 576 20.14 16.93 32.81
CA HIS A 576 18.70 17.04 32.89
C HIS A 576 18.09 17.38 31.52
N GLY A 577 17.31 16.46 30.98
CA GLY A 577 16.57 16.64 29.74
C GLY A 577 15.58 17.78 29.84
N SER A 578 15.43 18.52 28.73
CA SER A 578 14.43 19.59 28.65
C SER A 578 13.02 19.01 28.80
N ALA A 579 12.15 19.72 29.54
CA ALA A 579 10.75 19.38 29.71
C ALA A 579 10.51 17.94 30.17
N SER A 580 11.44 17.36 30.96
CA SER A 580 11.42 15.93 31.36
C SER A 580 10.09 15.53 32.01
N PHE A 581 9.48 16.45 32.76
CA PHE A 581 8.20 16.24 33.44
C PHE A 581 7.08 17.16 32.93
N TYR A 582 7.22 17.77 31.76
CA TYR A 582 6.23 18.75 31.28
C TYR A 582 4.79 18.19 31.31
N ASN A 583 3.83 19.03 31.74
CA ASN A 583 2.42 18.67 31.88
C ASN A 583 2.13 17.46 32.79
N SER A 584 3.02 17.16 33.75
CA SER A 584 2.81 16.09 34.73
C SER A 584 2.08 16.59 35.98
N GLY A 585 1.46 15.67 36.73
CA GLY A 585 0.60 15.99 37.87
C GLY A 585 1.34 16.35 39.17
N ILE A 586 2.63 16.66 39.09
CA ILE A 586 3.56 16.76 40.22
C ILE A 586 3.16 17.95 41.09
N GLU A 587 3.01 17.73 42.39
CA GLU A 587 2.63 18.74 43.38
C GLU A 587 3.83 19.22 44.21
N HIS A 588 4.82 18.34 44.42
CA HIS A 588 6.03 18.62 45.18
C HIS A 588 7.26 17.93 44.56
N ILE A 589 8.41 18.62 44.61
CA ILE A 589 9.69 18.12 44.12
C ILE A 589 10.72 18.22 45.24
N ASP A 590 11.44 17.13 45.48
CA ASP A 590 12.67 17.13 46.28
C ASP A 590 13.89 16.89 45.38
N ILE A 591 14.96 17.61 45.68
CA ILE A 591 16.20 17.55 44.90
C ILE A 591 17.34 17.23 45.86
N ALA A 592 18.08 16.16 45.57
CA ALA A 592 19.18 15.72 46.42
C ALA A 592 20.30 16.77 46.54
N ASP A 593 20.93 16.81 47.71
CA ASP A 593 22.20 17.50 47.90
C ASP A 593 23.27 16.95 46.95
N GLY A 594 24.10 17.85 46.41
CA GLY A 594 25.08 17.55 45.36
C GLY A 594 24.68 18.09 43.99
N ILE A 595 23.38 18.27 43.73
CA ILE A 595 22.90 18.91 42.50
C ILE A 595 23.27 20.41 42.53
N THR A 596 24.03 20.86 41.53
CA THR A 596 24.53 22.24 41.44
C THR A 596 23.82 23.08 40.38
N VAL A 597 23.11 22.45 39.44
CA VAL A 597 22.40 23.11 38.34
C VAL A 597 21.03 22.47 38.18
N ILE A 598 19.99 23.27 38.02
CA ILE A 598 18.67 22.82 37.56
C ILE A 598 18.44 23.39 36.16
N GLY A 599 18.19 22.52 35.18
CA GLY A 599 17.91 22.90 33.79
C GLY A 599 16.43 23.20 33.54
N ARG A 600 16.01 23.13 32.27
CA ARG A 600 14.61 23.26 31.83
C ARG A 600 13.77 22.02 32.17
N THR A 601 13.99 21.40 33.32
CA THR A 601 13.49 20.04 33.65
C THR A 601 12.04 20.06 34.09
N PHE A 602 11.66 21.11 34.82
CA PHE A 602 10.38 21.23 35.53
C PHE A 602 9.45 22.28 34.92
N GLU A 603 9.72 22.71 33.68
CA GLU A 603 8.84 23.62 32.97
C GLU A 603 7.43 23.03 32.81
N GLY A 604 6.42 23.86 33.04
CA GLY A 604 5.04 23.61 32.65
C GLY A 604 4.36 22.54 33.49
N LEU A 605 4.64 22.51 34.79
CA LEU A 605 3.97 21.65 35.76
C LEU A 605 2.69 22.33 36.29
N PRO A 606 1.50 21.90 35.85
CA PRO A 606 0.24 22.58 36.19
C PRO A 606 -0.13 22.47 37.67
N GLU A 607 0.38 21.44 38.37
CA GLU A 607 0.03 21.14 39.76
C GLU A 607 1.13 21.47 40.78
N LEU A 608 2.33 21.90 40.34
CA LEU A 608 3.47 22.10 41.23
C LEU A 608 3.18 23.24 42.21
N ARG A 609 3.31 22.98 43.51
CA ARG A 609 3.07 23.97 44.58
C ARG A 609 4.34 24.40 45.28
N SER A 610 5.29 23.48 45.43
CA SER A 610 6.51 23.68 46.20
C SER A 610 7.67 22.86 45.65
N VAL A 611 8.89 23.37 45.84
CA VAL A 611 10.14 22.70 45.49
C VAL A 611 11.15 22.85 46.62
N THR A 612 11.75 21.74 47.05
CA THR A 612 12.88 21.73 47.99
C THR A 612 14.18 21.82 47.20
N LEU A 613 14.80 23.00 47.20
CA LEU A 613 16.09 23.23 46.55
C LEU A 613 17.25 22.87 47.51
N PRO A 614 18.33 22.23 47.03
CA PRO A 614 19.43 21.80 47.89
C PRO A 614 20.41 22.95 48.17
N ASP A 615 21.10 22.89 49.30
CA ASP A 615 22.13 23.87 49.68
C ASP A 615 23.38 23.81 48.79
N SER A 616 23.50 22.81 47.92
CA SER A 616 24.55 22.75 46.89
C SER A 616 24.22 23.54 45.63
N LEU A 617 22.97 24.00 45.46
CA LEU A 617 22.51 24.58 44.20
C LEU A 617 23.23 25.90 43.90
N LYS A 618 23.78 26.01 42.69
CA LYS A 618 24.49 27.19 42.19
C LYS A 618 23.73 27.91 41.09
N ARG A 619 22.94 27.19 40.29
CA ARG A 619 22.30 27.73 39.09
C ARG A 619 20.89 27.18 38.91
N ILE A 620 19.92 28.08 38.77
CA ILE A 620 18.62 27.80 38.16
C ILE A 620 18.71 28.25 36.70
N GLY A 621 18.50 27.31 35.78
CA GLY A 621 18.66 27.49 34.34
C GLY A 621 17.47 28.20 33.69
N ASN A 622 17.57 28.37 32.37
CA ASN A 622 16.53 29.05 31.59
C ASN A 622 15.25 28.22 31.57
N SER A 623 14.11 28.89 31.76
CA SER A 623 12.77 28.28 31.79
C SER A 623 12.62 27.11 32.77
N ALA A 624 13.44 27.04 33.83
CA ALA A 624 13.50 25.90 34.74
C ALA A 624 12.14 25.51 35.35
N PHE A 625 11.34 26.51 35.72
CA PHE A 625 10.00 26.44 36.30
C PHE A 625 9.01 27.33 35.51
N GLU A 626 9.27 27.55 34.21
CA GLU A 626 8.39 28.41 33.40
C GLU A 626 7.00 27.78 33.28
N GLY A 627 5.96 28.57 33.53
CA GLY A 627 4.58 28.14 33.39
C GLY A 627 4.04 27.27 34.53
N ASP A 628 4.77 27.17 35.64
CA ASP A 628 4.35 26.46 36.86
C ASP A 628 3.33 27.30 37.65
N VAL A 629 2.10 27.33 37.13
CA VAL A 629 1.06 28.29 37.53
C VAL A 629 0.64 28.20 39.00
N LYS A 630 0.86 27.06 39.66
CA LYS A 630 0.51 26.82 41.07
C LYS A 630 1.70 26.95 42.03
N LEU A 631 2.91 27.18 41.53
CA LEU A 631 4.11 27.27 42.35
C LEU A 631 4.01 28.52 43.22
N CYS A 632 3.98 28.35 44.54
CA CYS A 632 3.80 29.44 45.49
C CYS A 632 4.82 29.46 46.62
N ASP A 633 5.50 28.34 46.86
CA ASP A 633 6.51 28.21 47.91
C ASP A 633 7.86 27.80 47.30
N VAL A 634 8.78 28.77 47.24
CA VAL A 634 10.14 28.60 46.73
C VAL A 634 11.12 29.29 47.66
N ALA A 635 11.88 28.50 48.40
CA ALA A 635 13.01 28.98 49.19
C ALA A 635 14.29 28.87 48.34
N LEU A 636 14.85 30.01 47.92
CA LEU A 636 16.13 30.03 47.19
C LEU A 636 17.28 29.76 48.16
N PRO A 637 18.20 28.82 47.86
CA PRO A 637 19.26 28.44 48.79
C PRO A 637 20.36 29.51 48.88
N PRO A 638 21.06 29.61 50.03
CA PRO A 638 22.05 30.66 50.29
C PRO A 638 23.33 30.53 49.44
N THR A 639 23.45 29.48 48.64
CA THR A 639 24.56 29.22 47.72
C THR A 639 24.29 29.63 46.29
N LEU A 640 23.03 29.99 45.95
CA LEU A 640 22.59 30.25 44.59
C LEU A 640 23.30 31.48 44.00
N GLU A 641 23.82 31.36 42.79
CA GLU A 641 24.60 32.42 42.13
C GLU A 641 23.94 32.95 40.85
N TYR A 642 23.09 32.16 40.20
CA TYR A 642 22.52 32.46 38.89
C TYR A 642 21.06 32.03 38.76
N ILE A 643 20.22 32.91 38.21
CA ILE A 643 18.84 32.66 37.80
C ILE A 643 18.70 32.98 36.31
N GLY A 644 18.34 31.98 35.50
CA GLY A 644 18.30 32.07 34.05
C GLY A 644 17.09 32.80 33.47
N ALA A 645 17.12 33.02 32.15
CA ALA A 645 16.05 33.71 31.45
C ALA A 645 14.75 32.93 31.59
N ALA A 646 13.65 33.63 31.87
CA ALA A 646 12.33 33.03 32.07
C ALA A 646 12.24 31.94 33.16
N ALA A 647 13.21 31.83 34.08
CA ALA A 647 13.29 30.72 35.06
C ALA A 647 12.00 30.46 35.84
N PHE A 648 11.30 31.51 36.28
CA PHE A 648 10.00 31.49 36.96
C PHE A 648 8.95 32.30 36.18
N CYS A 649 9.12 32.43 34.86
CA CYS A 649 8.19 33.13 33.99
C CYS A 649 6.80 32.49 34.10
N SER A 650 5.74 33.30 34.15
CA SER A 650 4.35 32.82 34.24
C SER A 650 4.02 31.96 35.48
N CYS A 651 4.81 32.03 36.55
CA CYS A 651 4.47 31.47 37.86
C CYS A 651 3.39 32.33 38.54
N SER A 652 2.12 32.13 38.18
CA SER A 652 1.01 33.00 38.60
C SER A 652 0.67 32.94 40.10
N SER A 653 1.12 31.91 40.82
CA SER A 653 0.91 31.76 42.28
C SER A 653 2.12 32.18 43.12
N LEU A 654 3.25 32.52 42.49
CA LEU A 654 4.46 32.97 43.18
C LEU A 654 4.31 34.46 43.48
N ILE A 655 3.71 34.77 44.63
CA ILE A 655 3.38 36.15 45.02
C ILE A 655 4.60 36.89 45.58
N ARG A 656 5.49 36.18 46.26
CA ARG A 656 6.64 36.73 46.96
C ARG A 656 7.89 35.90 46.78
N ILE A 657 9.06 36.55 46.71
CA ILE A 657 10.35 35.86 46.71
C ILE A 657 11.46 36.68 47.38
N SER A 658 12.36 35.99 48.09
CA SER A 658 13.60 36.56 48.63
C SER A 658 14.79 36.12 47.77
N ILE A 659 15.59 37.08 47.32
CA ILE A 659 16.78 36.84 46.50
C ILE A 659 18.02 36.80 47.40
N PRO A 660 18.72 35.64 47.46
CA PRO A 660 19.92 35.51 48.28
C PRO A 660 21.03 36.48 47.88
N LYS A 661 21.80 36.97 48.85
CA LYS A 661 22.90 37.91 48.60
C LYS A 661 24.01 37.35 47.71
N THR A 662 24.04 36.03 47.52
CA THR A 662 24.99 35.31 46.66
C THR A 662 24.62 35.35 45.19
N VAL A 663 23.38 35.72 44.83
CA VAL A 663 22.92 35.79 43.44
C VAL A 663 23.63 36.95 42.73
N LYS A 664 24.41 36.61 41.71
CA LYS A 664 25.21 37.55 40.90
C LYS A 664 24.51 37.93 39.59
N THR A 665 23.73 37.01 39.05
CA THR A 665 23.09 37.16 37.74
C THR A 665 21.65 36.71 37.80
N ILE A 666 20.77 37.56 37.29
CA ILE A 666 19.38 37.23 36.99
C ILE A 666 19.16 37.67 35.54
N GLU A 667 18.69 36.78 34.68
CA GLU A 667 18.48 37.11 33.27
C GLU A 667 17.07 37.65 33.00
N ARG A 668 16.86 38.16 31.78
CA ARG A 668 15.60 38.78 31.34
C ARG A 668 14.40 37.88 31.60
N ASN A 669 13.32 38.49 32.07
CA ASN A 669 12.02 37.85 32.33
C ASN A 669 12.09 36.69 33.33
N ALA A 670 13.14 36.57 34.15
CA ALA A 670 13.24 35.50 35.16
C ALA A 670 11.97 35.36 36.02
N PHE A 671 11.30 36.47 36.34
CA PHE A 671 10.02 36.50 37.07
C PHE A 671 8.88 37.15 36.28
N GLY A 672 9.02 37.20 34.95
CA GLY A 672 8.13 37.98 34.08
C GLY A 672 6.87 37.24 33.61
N SER A 673 5.99 37.95 32.91
CA SER A 673 4.85 37.36 32.21
C SER A 673 5.29 36.73 30.87
N GLY A 674 4.78 35.54 30.56
CA GLY A 674 5.00 34.87 29.27
C GLY A 674 3.88 35.15 28.28
N TYR A 675 3.98 34.57 27.08
CA TYR A 675 2.87 34.61 26.13
C TYR A 675 1.69 33.81 26.73
N GLN A 676 0.58 34.51 27.02
CA GLN A 676 -0.72 33.97 27.46
C GLN A 676 -0.91 33.67 28.96
N LYS A 677 0.14 33.75 29.81
CA LYS A 677 0.01 33.55 31.27
C LYS A 677 0.75 34.66 32.05
N PRO A 678 0.09 35.35 33.00
CA PRO A 678 0.72 36.43 33.75
C PRO A 678 1.63 35.92 34.88
N SER A 679 2.67 36.67 35.22
CA SER A 679 3.43 36.47 36.47
C SER A 679 2.59 36.80 37.69
N GLY A 680 2.77 36.09 38.81
CA GLY A 680 2.11 36.37 40.09
C GLY A 680 2.86 37.32 41.02
N LEU A 681 4.11 37.65 40.71
CA LEU A 681 5.02 38.30 41.65
C LEU A 681 4.55 39.71 42.01
N GLN A 682 4.28 39.95 43.29
CA GLN A 682 3.85 41.25 43.84
C GLN A 682 4.91 41.88 44.75
N GLU A 683 5.71 41.07 45.45
CA GLU A 683 6.67 41.56 46.45
C GLU A 683 8.01 40.83 46.34
N ILE A 684 9.12 41.58 46.31
CA ILE A 684 10.48 41.01 46.25
C ILE A 684 11.39 41.59 47.32
N TRP A 685 12.20 40.73 47.94
CA TRP A 685 13.24 41.10 48.90
C TRP A 685 14.61 40.77 48.35
N PHE A 686 15.56 41.68 48.54
CA PHE A 686 16.98 41.39 48.37
C PHE A 686 17.62 41.23 49.75
N GLU A 687 18.36 40.15 49.98
CA GLU A 687 18.96 39.88 51.29
C GLU A 687 20.04 40.89 51.68
N ASP A 688 20.12 41.20 52.97
CA ASP A 688 21.15 42.07 53.52
C ASP A 688 22.57 41.53 53.26
N GLY A 689 23.46 42.44 52.87
CA GLY A 689 24.80 42.13 52.37
C GLY A 689 24.92 42.14 50.85
N MET A 690 23.81 42.12 50.10
CA MET A 690 23.84 42.31 48.64
C MET A 690 24.38 43.70 48.30
N GLN A 691 25.41 43.78 47.43
CA GLN A 691 26.07 45.04 47.08
C GLN A 691 25.48 45.71 45.83
N ARG A 692 25.01 44.90 44.88
CA ARG A 692 24.47 45.33 43.58
C ARG A 692 23.25 44.49 43.24
N ILE A 693 22.14 45.12 42.87
CA ILE A 693 21.00 44.41 42.27
C ILE A 693 21.39 44.04 40.83
N PRO A 694 21.29 42.75 40.43
CA PRO A 694 21.66 42.31 39.09
C PRO A 694 20.91 43.06 37.97
N GLU A 695 21.53 43.14 36.80
CA GLU A 695 20.87 43.60 35.58
C GLU A 695 19.62 42.75 35.32
N CYS A 696 18.54 43.34 34.82
CA CYS A 696 17.28 42.63 34.53
C CYS A 696 16.60 41.89 35.70
N ALA A 697 17.01 42.09 36.96
CA ALA A 697 16.56 41.32 38.12
C ALA A 697 15.05 41.06 38.23
N CYS A 698 14.24 42.06 37.93
CA CYS A 698 12.78 42.03 37.91
C CYS A 698 12.22 42.39 36.53
N SER A 699 13.03 42.34 35.47
CA SER A 699 12.57 42.74 34.13
C SER A 699 11.36 41.93 33.71
N GLY A 700 10.29 42.62 33.27
CA GLY A 700 9.04 42.01 32.84
C GLY A 700 8.12 41.52 33.97
N ALA A 701 8.46 41.74 35.24
CA ALA A 701 7.58 41.43 36.37
C ALA A 701 6.43 42.44 36.47
N GLU A 702 5.46 42.34 35.55
CA GLU A 702 4.41 43.35 35.34
C GLU A 702 3.54 43.62 36.57
N ASN A 703 3.39 42.63 37.47
CA ASN A 703 2.57 42.70 38.67
C ASN A 703 3.34 43.05 39.95
N LEU A 704 4.66 43.29 39.86
CA LEU A 704 5.49 43.65 41.01
C LEU A 704 5.04 45.00 41.56
N GLN A 705 4.68 45.06 42.84
CA GLN A 705 4.19 46.26 43.54
C GLN A 705 5.22 46.86 44.47
N ILE A 706 5.97 46.02 45.19
CA ILE A 706 6.92 46.44 46.22
C ILE A 706 8.27 45.74 46.03
N ALA A 707 9.35 46.52 46.00
CA ALA A 707 10.72 46.01 46.03
C ALA A 707 11.46 46.50 47.29
N HIS A 708 11.90 45.56 48.14
CA HIS A 708 12.65 45.84 49.36
C HIS A 708 14.15 45.76 49.11
N ILE A 709 14.81 46.92 49.14
CA ILE A 709 16.24 47.07 48.88
C ILE A 709 16.98 47.29 50.21
N PRO A 710 17.90 46.41 50.62
CA PRO A 710 18.61 46.54 51.90
C PRO A 710 19.68 47.65 51.84
N SER A 711 20.10 48.13 53.01
CA SER A 711 21.10 49.22 53.12
C SER A 711 22.47 48.90 52.57
N SER A 712 22.77 47.63 52.33
CA SER A 712 24.02 47.19 51.73
C SER A 712 24.10 47.46 50.22
N VAL A 713 22.97 47.68 49.53
CA VAL A 713 22.94 47.89 48.08
C VAL A 713 23.42 49.30 47.75
N THR A 714 24.45 49.39 46.92
CA THR A 714 25.04 50.67 46.47
C THR A 714 24.80 50.94 44.98
N GLU A 715 24.34 49.94 44.21
CA GLU A 715 24.10 50.04 42.78
C GLU A 715 22.92 49.15 42.32
N ILE A 716 22.08 49.69 41.43
CA ILE A 716 21.01 48.99 40.72
C ILE A 716 21.45 48.79 39.26
N GLY A 717 21.46 47.54 38.80
CA GLY A 717 21.85 47.17 37.45
C GLY A 717 20.91 47.66 36.36
N ASN A 718 21.41 47.68 35.12
CA ASN A 718 20.64 48.10 33.96
C ASN A 718 19.36 47.26 33.76
N SER A 719 18.25 47.91 33.40
CA SER A 719 16.95 47.27 33.20
C SER A 719 16.43 46.43 34.38
N ALA A 720 16.96 46.63 35.60
CA ALA A 720 16.61 45.81 36.76
C ALA A 720 15.11 45.74 37.03
N PHE A 721 14.36 46.84 36.87
CA PHE A 721 12.92 46.90 37.05
C PHE A 721 12.20 47.23 35.74
N CYS A 722 12.84 46.99 34.59
CA CYS A 722 12.27 47.34 33.29
C CYS A 722 10.95 46.58 33.04
N GLY A 723 9.88 47.29 32.70
CA GLY A 723 8.56 46.69 32.47
C GLY A 723 7.79 46.28 33.74
N CYS A 724 8.23 46.67 34.94
CA CYS A 724 7.47 46.51 36.19
C CYS A 724 6.33 47.54 36.28
N ARG A 725 5.27 47.34 35.48
CA ARG A 725 4.19 48.33 35.30
C ARG A 725 3.38 48.64 36.56
N SER A 726 3.36 47.74 37.54
CA SER A 726 2.61 47.89 38.78
C SER A 726 3.46 48.34 39.96
N LEU A 727 4.75 48.68 39.74
CA LEU A 727 5.67 49.00 40.84
C LEU A 727 5.31 50.34 41.47
N GLU A 728 4.77 50.28 42.68
CA GLU A 728 4.34 51.47 43.44
C GLU A 728 5.43 51.94 44.41
N THR A 729 6.14 51.00 45.05
CA THR A 729 7.10 51.30 46.12
C THR A 729 8.43 50.59 45.91
N VAL A 730 9.52 51.36 46.02
CA VAL A 730 10.88 50.85 46.21
C VAL A 730 11.31 51.26 47.61
N ASP A 731 11.24 50.32 48.56
CA ASP A 731 11.64 50.56 49.95
C ASP A 731 13.16 50.47 50.04
N ALA A 732 13.82 51.62 50.14
CA ALA A 732 15.28 51.74 50.18
C ALA A 732 15.70 52.67 51.33
N PRO A 733 16.65 52.26 52.19
CA PRO A 733 17.03 53.01 53.39
C PRO A 733 17.98 54.19 53.10
N GLN A 734 18.40 54.42 51.86
CA GLN A 734 19.30 55.51 51.46
C GLN A 734 18.81 56.19 50.16
N ALA A 735 18.87 57.51 50.10
CA ALA A 735 18.30 58.30 48.99
C ALA A 735 19.16 58.30 47.70
N ASP A 736 20.45 57.94 47.78
CA ASP A 736 21.43 58.14 46.69
C ASP A 736 22.02 56.80 46.17
N ILE A 737 21.17 55.85 45.77
CA ILE A 737 21.62 54.60 45.14
C ILE A 737 21.97 54.84 43.66
N LYS A 738 23.16 54.42 43.22
CA LYS A 738 23.57 54.52 41.81
C LYS A 738 22.68 53.65 40.93
N HIS A 739 22.16 54.20 39.84
CA HIS A 739 21.31 53.46 38.89
C HIS A 739 21.57 53.93 37.45
N TYR A 740 21.27 53.06 36.47
CA TYR A 740 21.33 53.37 35.04
C TYR A 740 20.02 54.02 34.56
N GLN A 741 20.07 54.76 33.45
CA GLN A 741 18.88 55.42 32.87
C GLN A 741 17.71 54.45 32.62
N ASP A 742 18.01 53.23 32.15
CA ASP A 742 16.97 52.25 31.80
C ASP A 742 16.60 51.32 32.96
N SER A 743 17.02 51.61 34.20
CA SER A 743 16.79 50.70 35.35
C SER A 743 15.31 50.54 35.72
N PHE A 744 14.46 51.52 35.42
CA PHE A 744 13.04 51.58 35.80
C PHE A 744 12.09 51.83 34.61
N THR A 745 12.57 51.70 33.37
CA THR A 745 11.82 52.02 32.13
C THR A 745 10.73 51.02 31.78
#